data_AF-A0AB74IZK4-F1
#
_entry.id   AF-A0AB74IZK4-F1
#
_cell.length_a   1.000
_cell.length_b   1.000
_cell.length_c   1.000
_cell.angle_alpha   90.00
_cell.angle_beta   90.00
_cell.angle_gamma   90.00
#
_symmetry.space_group_name_H-M   'P 1'
#
loop_
_entity.id
_entity.type
_entity.pdbx_description
1 polymer ?
#
loop_
_entity_poly.entity_id
_entity_poly.type
_entity_poly.pdbx_seq_one_letter_code
_entity_poly.pdbx_strand_id
1 'polypeptide(L)'
;MSAMYAVYHGPEGLKSIAHRVINSTRVVAEAASKSGYTIETTGPLFDTVVISGGAIAGKAGEFAKVAEQEYKTNLRVVDENRIGITLDETVEKEDIQAIIDLLAGAAKSSSKLTVDSLAKDIGLSAEDAASHVPAELRRKTPFLTHPVFNTHHSETNILRYIHHLQSKDLSLVHSMIPLGSCTMKLNATTEMVPITWPEFSNIHPFAPPEQAKGYETLINELEADLTEITGFHSVSLQPNSGAQGEFTGLRVIRKYLEQQPGKKRDICLIPVSAHGTNPASAAMAGMRVVTIKCESGTGNLDMADLKAKCEKHSEELGAIMITYPSTFGVFEPKVKEACDLVHKNGGQVYMDGANMNAQIGLCSPGEIGADVCHLNLHKTFCIPHGGGGPGVGPIGVAEHLAPFLPGHPLVKTGGEQAIAPISGAPWGSASILPISWAYIKMMGARGLTHATKITLLNANYILSRLRPHYPILYTNDNGRCAHEFILDIRKFKETAGIEAIDVAKRLQDYGFHAPTMSWPVANTLMIEPTESESKEELDRFCDALISIRKEITLVEEGKQPKDGNVLKMAPHSVKDIVTSDWESRPYTRETAAYPLAYLKEKKFWPTVTRLDDAYGDMNLFCTCAPAETFEDMTGAAAPMPT
;
A
#
# COMPACT_ATOMS: atom_id res chain seq x y z
N MET A 1 0.79 -1.56 12.87
CA MET A 1 0.01 -2.26 13.92
C MET A 1 0.82 -3.35 14.62
N SER A 2 1.39 -4.34 13.92
CA SER A 2 2.12 -5.47 14.54
C SER A 2 3.29 -5.06 15.44
N ALA A 3 4.01 -3.99 15.10
CA ALA A 3 5.05 -3.43 15.98
C ALA A 3 4.48 -2.94 17.33
N MET A 4 3.31 -2.30 17.34
CA MET A 4 2.65 -1.84 18.57
C MET A 4 2.15 -3.00 19.42
N TYR A 5 1.66 -4.08 18.79
CA TYR A 5 1.32 -5.31 19.50
C TYR A 5 2.56 -5.87 20.23
N ALA A 6 3.71 -5.95 19.57
CA ALA A 6 4.96 -6.39 20.20
C ALA A 6 5.46 -5.44 21.31
N VAL A 7 5.31 -4.11 21.12
CA VAL A 7 5.66 -3.10 22.14
C VAL A 7 4.76 -3.23 23.38
N TYR A 8 3.47 -3.46 23.18
CA TYR A 8 2.50 -3.55 24.26
C TYR A 8 2.68 -4.83 25.08
N HIS A 9 2.81 -5.99 24.43
CA HIS A 9 2.98 -7.27 25.11
C HIS A 9 4.41 -7.51 25.64
N GLY A 10 5.42 -6.96 24.97
CA GLY A 10 6.82 -7.25 25.28
C GLY A 10 7.19 -8.73 25.10
N PRO A 11 8.44 -9.11 25.39
CA PRO A 11 8.90 -10.49 25.22
C PRO A 11 8.15 -11.49 26.10
N GLU A 12 7.81 -11.12 27.35
CA GLU A 12 7.15 -12.02 28.30
C GLU A 12 5.66 -12.22 27.97
N GLY A 13 4.94 -11.16 27.54
CA GLY A 13 3.55 -11.28 27.10
C GLY A 13 3.43 -12.17 25.85
N LEU A 14 4.30 -11.98 24.87
CA LEU A 14 4.33 -12.82 23.66
C LEU A 14 4.68 -14.28 23.96
N LYS A 15 5.61 -14.55 24.89
CA LYS A 15 5.88 -15.91 25.37
C LYS A 15 4.64 -16.51 26.04
N SER A 16 3.96 -15.75 26.91
CA SER A 16 2.76 -16.22 27.60
C SER A 16 1.66 -16.62 26.61
N ILE A 17 1.41 -15.79 25.59
CA ILE A 17 0.45 -16.06 24.52
C ILE A 17 0.86 -17.33 23.76
N ALA A 18 2.11 -17.42 23.31
CA ALA A 18 2.62 -18.60 22.60
C ALA A 18 2.51 -19.88 23.44
N HIS A 19 2.87 -19.82 24.72
CA HIS A 19 2.77 -20.94 25.66
C HIS A 19 1.33 -21.39 25.88
N ARG A 20 0.38 -20.44 25.97
CA ARG A 20 -1.06 -20.76 26.05
C ARG A 20 -1.49 -21.55 24.82
N VAL A 21 -1.17 -21.07 23.62
CA VAL A 21 -1.53 -21.73 22.35
C VAL A 21 -0.90 -23.13 22.24
N ILE A 22 0.37 -23.28 22.62
CA ILE A 22 1.07 -24.58 22.67
C ILE A 22 0.34 -25.56 23.59
N ASN A 23 0.04 -25.13 24.81
CA ASN A 23 -0.61 -25.98 25.80
C ASN A 23 -2.02 -26.38 25.36
N SER A 24 -2.81 -25.45 24.83
CA SER A 24 -4.14 -25.74 24.27
C SER A 24 -4.06 -26.77 23.14
N THR A 25 -3.10 -26.62 22.23
CA THR A 25 -2.90 -27.54 21.10
C THR A 25 -2.52 -28.94 21.57
N ARG A 26 -1.66 -29.03 22.60
CA ARG A 26 -1.29 -30.32 23.22
C ARG A 26 -2.47 -31.00 23.90
N VAL A 27 -3.37 -30.25 24.55
CA VAL A 27 -4.60 -30.81 25.12
C VAL A 27 -5.50 -31.38 24.03
N VAL A 28 -5.68 -30.66 22.92
CA VAL A 28 -6.46 -31.16 21.76
C VAL A 28 -5.82 -32.42 21.16
N ALA A 29 -4.49 -32.45 21.04
CA ALA A 29 -3.77 -33.63 20.54
C ALA A 29 -3.96 -34.85 21.46
N GLU A 30 -3.89 -34.67 22.78
CA GLU A 30 -4.15 -35.75 23.74
C GLU A 30 -5.61 -36.22 23.67
N ALA A 31 -6.56 -35.28 23.55
CA ALA A 31 -7.98 -35.62 23.40
C ALA A 31 -8.23 -36.46 22.15
N ALA A 32 -7.60 -36.10 21.03
CA ALA A 32 -7.69 -36.86 19.79
C ALA A 32 -7.09 -38.27 19.94
N SER A 33 -5.91 -38.39 20.55
CA SER A 33 -5.27 -39.68 20.84
C SER A 33 -6.16 -40.58 21.70
N LYS A 34 -6.70 -40.05 22.83
CA LYS A 34 -7.60 -40.80 23.73
C LYS A 34 -8.96 -41.13 23.10
N SER A 35 -9.38 -40.38 22.09
CA SER A 35 -10.58 -40.66 21.31
C SER A 35 -10.32 -41.64 20.16
N GLY A 36 -9.11 -42.19 20.03
CA GLY A 36 -8.77 -43.21 19.04
C GLY A 36 -8.36 -42.69 17.67
N TYR A 37 -8.07 -41.40 17.54
CA TYR A 37 -7.47 -40.83 16.32
C TYR A 37 -5.95 -41.00 16.34
N THR A 38 -5.37 -41.12 15.15
CA THR A 38 -3.91 -41.13 14.98
C THR A 38 -3.42 -39.69 14.81
N ILE A 39 -2.37 -39.32 15.56
CA ILE A 39 -1.69 -38.02 15.38
C ILE A 39 -0.67 -38.16 14.25
N GLU A 40 -0.90 -37.44 13.16
CA GLU A 40 -0.05 -37.44 11.96
C GLU A 40 1.07 -36.39 12.05
N THR A 41 0.91 -35.37 12.88
CA THR A 41 1.95 -34.35 13.05
C THR A 41 3.20 -34.96 13.67
N THR A 42 4.32 -34.85 12.96
CA THR A 42 5.63 -35.27 13.45
C THR A 42 6.41 -34.09 14.03
N GLY A 43 6.99 -34.26 15.22
CA GLY A 43 7.80 -33.23 15.89
C GLY A 43 7.01 -32.41 16.92
N PRO A 44 7.62 -31.34 17.48
CA PRO A 44 6.97 -30.53 18.50
C PRO A 44 5.78 -29.74 17.94
N LEU A 45 4.67 -29.76 18.66
CA LEU A 45 3.49 -28.97 18.35
C LEU A 45 3.69 -27.50 18.74
N PHE A 46 3.35 -26.60 17.82
CA PHE A 46 3.13 -25.18 18.15
C PHE A 46 1.63 -24.92 18.31
N ASP A 47 0.91 -24.70 17.22
CA ASP A 47 -0.51 -24.34 17.23
C ASP A 47 -1.40 -25.29 16.42
N THR A 48 -0.78 -26.23 15.69
CA THR A 48 -1.47 -27.05 14.68
C THR A 48 -1.22 -28.54 14.92
N VAL A 49 -2.30 -29.32 14.93
CA VAL A 49 -2.28 -30.79 14.96
C VAL A 49 -3.04 -31.36 13.76
N VAL A 50 -2.46 -32.35 13.09
CA VAL A 50 -3.10 -33.11 12.01
C VAL A 50 -3.45 -34.49 12.55
N ILE A 51 -4.70 -34.91 12.35
CA ILE A 51 -5.25 -36.15 12.86
C ILE A 51 -5.89 -36.97 11.74
N SER A 52 -5.87 -38.30 11.90
CA SER A 52 -6.44 -39.27 10.96
C SER A 52 -7.10 -40.45 11.70
N GLY A 53 -7.70 -41.37 10.94
CA GLY A 53 -8.33 -42.57 11.49
C GLY A 53 -9.67 -42.32 12.19
N GLY A 54 -10.18 -43.31 12.92
CA GLY A 54 -11.45 -43.21 13.62
C GLY A 54 -12.60 -42.78 12.70
N ALA A 55 -13.39 -41.78 13.15
CA ALA A 55 -14.50 -41.22 12.39
C ALA A 55 -14.08 -40.41 11.13
N ILE A 56 -12.78 -40.11 10.97
CA ILE A 56 -12.24 -39.30 9.86
C ILE A 56 -11.87 -40.18 8.66
N ALA A 57 -11.61 -41.48 8.85
CA ALA A 57 -11.14 -42.37 7.78
C ALA A 57 -12.11 -42.39 6.57
N GLY A 58 -11.63 -41.92 5.41
CA GLY A 58 -12.40 -41.73 4.18
C GLY A 58 -13.54 -40.71 4.25
N LYS A 59 -13.62 -39.92 5.34
CA LYS A 59 -14.77 -39.10 5.71
C LYS A 59 -14.39 -37.74 6.29
N ALA A 60 -13.18 -37.27 6.05
CA ALA A 60 -12.71 -35.98 6.59
C ALA A 60 -13.67 -34.82 6.26
N GLY A 61 -14.20 -34.75 5.02
CA GLY A 61 -15.17 -33.73 4.64
C GLY A 61 -16.51 -33.82 5.40
N GLU A 62 -17.01 -35.02 5.70
CA GLU A 62 -18.22 -35.20 6.53
C GLU A 62 -17.96 -34.79 7.98
N PHE A 63 -16.79 -35.15 8.52
CA PHE A 63 -16.37 -34.77 9.86
C PHE A 63 -16.29 -33.24 10.03
N ALA A 64 -15.66 -32.55 9.07
CA ALA A 64 -15.58 -31.09 9.08
C ALA A 64 -16.96 -30.42 9.03
N LYS A 65 -17.92 -30.98 8.26
CA LYS A 65 -19.31 -30.47 8.24
C LYS A 65 -20.03 -30.66 9.58
N VAL A 66 -19.79 -31.76 10.29
CA VAL A 66 -20.34 -31.95 11.64
C VAL A 66 -19.76 -30.92 12.61
N ALA A 67 -18.44 -30.67 12.55
CA ALA A 67 -17.78 -29.63 13.35
C ALA A 67 -18.39 -28.24 13.10
N GLU A 68 -18.64 -27.91 11.83
CA GLU A 68 -19.28 -26.64 11.45
C GLU A 68 -20.72 -26.55 11.96
N GLN A 69 -21.54 -27.58 11.72
CA GLN A 69 -22.98 -27.52 11.98
C GLN A 69 -23.31 -27.54 13.47
N GLU A 70 -22.68 -28.45 14.21
CA GLU A 70 -22.97 -28.72 15.63
C GLU A 70 -22.13 -27.85 16.58
N TYR A 71 -20.89 -27.51 16.19
CA TYR A 71 -19.92 -26.81 17.05
C TYR A 71 -19.47 -25.44 16.53
N LYS A 72 -20.00 -24.98 15.38
CA LYS A 72 -19.65 -23.69 14.76
C LYS A 72 -18.14 -23.51 14.54
N THR A 73 -17.45 -24.60 14.26
CA THR A 73 -15.99 -24.64 14.12
C THR A 73 -15.60 -25.11 12.72
N ASN A 74 -14.82 -24.30 12.01
CA ASN A 74 -14.24 -24.68 10.73
C ASN A 74 -12.92 -25.43 10.95
N LEU A 75 -12.77 -26.59 10.30
CA LEU A 75 -11.55 -27.39 10.35
C LEU A 75 -10.93 -27.50 8.95
N ARG A 76 -9.60 -27.63 8.89
CA ARG A 76 -8.90 -27.79 7.62
C ARG A 76 -8.99 -29.25 7.15
N VAL A 77 -9.71 -29.50 6.06
CA VAL A 77 -9.65 -30.78 5.35
C VAL A 77 -8.34 -30.84 4.58
N VAL A 78 -7.41 -31.71 5.00
CA VAL A 78 -6.10 -31.87 4.36
C VAL A 78 -6.21 -32.78 3.13
N ASP A 79 -6.96 -33.87 3.29
CA ASP A 79 -7.37 -34.81 2.24
C ASP A 79 -8.56 -35.65 2.76
N GLU A 80 -8.95 -36.72 2.05
CA GLU A 80 -10.06 -37.60 2.42
C GLU A 80 -9.92 -38.28 3.80
N ASN A 81 -8.71 -38.37 4.35
CA ASN A 81 -8.40 -39.13 5.56
C ASN A 81 -7.82 -38.28 6.69
N ARG A 82 -7.56 -36.98 6.47
CA ARG A 82 -6.82 -36.14 7.41
C ARG A 82 -7.50 -34.80 7.66
N ILE A 83 -7.57 -34.42 8.93
CA ILE A 83 -8.04 -33.11 9.39
C ILE A 83 -6.90 -32.38 10.10
N GLY A 84 -6.69 -31.12 9.74
CA GLY A 84 -5.85 -30.18 10.46
C GLY A 84 -6.69 -29.31 11.40
N ILE A 85 -6.25 -29.19 12.63
CA ILE A 85 -6.82 -28.31 13.66
C ILE A 85 -5.73 -27.32 14.05
N THR A 86 -5.95 -26.04 13.77
CA THR A 86 -5.06 -24.94 14.14
C THR A 86 -5.76 -24.07 15.17
N LEU A 87 -5.12 -23.89 16.32
CA LEU A 87 -5.57 -22.99 17.38
C LEU A 87 -4.83 -21.66 17.29
N ASP A 88 -5.34 -20.64 17.97
CA ASP A 88 -4.73 -19.32 17.99
C ASP A 88 -4.93 -18.62 19.33
N GLU A 89 -4.59 -17.33 19.40
CA GLU A 89 -4.70 -16.54 20.61
C GLU A 89 -6.13 -16.45 21.17
N THR A 90 -7.17 -16.53 20.34
CA THR A 90 -8.56 -16.32 20.79
C THR A 90 -9.18 -17.52 21.48
N VAL A 91 -8.53 -18.69 21.39
CA VAL A 91 -9.07 -19.96 21.91
C VAL A 91 -9.11 -19.95 23.44
N GLU A 92 -10.32 -20.08 23.99
CA GLU A 92 -10.58 -20.20 25.43
C GLU A 92 -10.83 -21.66 25.84
N LYS A 93 -11.01 -21.90 27.14
CA LYS A 93 -11.18 -23.26 27.68
C LYS A 93 -12.42 -23.95 27.13
N GLU A 94 -13.47 -23.17 26.91
CA GLU A 94 -14.76 -23.58 26.38
C GLU A 94 -14.64 -24.06 24.93
N ASP A 95 -13.85 -23.36 24.10
CA ASP A 95 -13.59 -23.76 22.73
C ASP A 95 -12.81 -25.07 22.66
N ILE A 96 -11.80 -25.23 23.52
CA ILE A 96 -11.04 -26.48 23.65
C ILE A 96 -11.99 -27.63 24.05
N GLN A 97 -12.90 -27.38 25.01
CA GLN A 97 -13.88 -28.39 25.42
C GLN A 97 -14.84 -28.74 24.28
N ALA A 98 -15.29 -27.77 23.48
CA ALA A 98 -16.12 -28.04 22.30
C ALA A 98 -15.39 -28.93 21.29
N ILE A 99 -14.09 -28.71 21.04
CA ILE A 99 -13.26 -29.57 20.18
C ILE A 99 -13.12 -30.98 20.79
N ILE A 100 -12.91 -31.09 22.11
CA ILE A 100 -12.85 -32.39 22.80
C ILE A 100 -14.17 -33.15 22.63
N ASP A 101 -15.30 -32.48 22.84
CA ASP A 101 -16.62 -33.08 22.74
C ASP A 101 -16.94 -33.54 21.31
N LEU A 102 -16.52 -32.76 20.29
CA LEU A 102 -16.57 -33.15 18.89
C LEU A 102 -15.78 -34.45 18.63
N LEU A 103 -14.52 -34.49 19.08
CA LEU A 103 -13.63 -35.65 18.86
C LEU A 103 -14.17 -36.90 19.55
N ALA A 104 -14.54 -36.79 20.83
CA ALA A 104 -15.04 -37.91 21.63
C ALA A 104 -16.43 -38.38 21.18
N GLY A 105 -17.32 -37.45 20.85
CA GLY A 105 -18.67 -37.73 20.36
C GLY A 105 -18.66 -38.46 19.02
N ALA A 106 -17.84 -38.00 18.07
CA ALA A 106 -17.68 -38.65 16.77
C ALA A 106 -17.05 -40.05 16.88
N ALA A 107 -16.15 -40.24 17.84
CA ALA A 107 -15.56 -41.54 18.15
C ALA A 107 -16.48 -42.49 18.93
N LYS A 108 -17.66 -42.03 19.37
CA LYS A 108 -18.56 -42.73 20.32
C LYS A 108 -17.82 -43.19 21.58
N SER A 109 -16.87 -42.37 22.04
CA SER A 109 -16.11 -42.68 23.24
C SER A 109 -17.01 -42.63 24.47
N SER A 110 -16.88 -43.61 25.37
CA SER A 110 -17.60 -43.64 26.65
C SER A 110 -16.90 -42.85 27.76
N SER A 111 -15.66 -42.40 27.53
CA SER A 111 -14.89 -41.61 28.49
C SER A 111 -15.25 -40.13 28.42
N LYS A 112 -15.65 -39.56 29.56
CA LYS A 112 -15.89 -38.12 29.69
C LYS A 112 -14.54 -37.39 29.84
N LEU A 113 -13.97 -36.99 28.71
CA LEU A 113 -12.73 -36.22 28.67
C LEU A 113 -13.02 -34.74 28.99
N THR A 114 -12.22 -34.16 29.88
CA THR A 114 -12.28 -32.72 30.19
C THR A 114 -10.92 -32.08 30.02
N VAL A 115 -10.90 -30.78 29.71
CA VAL A 115 -9.65 -30.00 29.58
C VAL A 115 -8.73 -30.23 30.80
N ASP A 116 -9.27 -30.14 32.02
CA ASP A 116 -8.45 -30.26 33.24
C ASP A 116 -7.89 -31.69 33.43
N SER A 117 -8.65 -32.73 33.06
CA SER A 117 -8.17 -34.11 33.14
C SER A 117 -7.03 -34.37 32.15
N LEU A 118 -7.17 -33.91 30.91
CA LEU A 118 -6.18 -34.07 29.84
C LEU A 118 -4.92 -33.25 30.13
N ALA A 119 -5.08 -32.01 30.59
CA ALA A 119 -3.98 -31.16 31.00
C ALA A 119 -3.13 -31.82 32.10
N LYS A 120 -3.78 -32.50 33.05
CA LYS A 120 -3.11 -33.23 34.12
C LYS A 120 -2.40 -34.48 33.61
N ASP A 121 -3.00 -35.21 32.68
CA ASP A 121 -2.44 -36.43 32.09
C ASP A 121 -1.13 -36.16 31.32
N ILE A 122 -1.06 -35.05 30.58
CA ILE A 122 0.15 -34.66 29.84
C ILE A 122 1.13 -33.82 30.69
N GLY A 123 0.85 -33.69 31.99
CA GLY A 123 1.70 -32.99 32.95
C GLY A 123 1.90 -31.51 32.62
N LEU A 124 0.88 -30.80 32.16
CA LEU A 124 0.97 -29.35 31.97
C LEU A 124 1.29 -28.68 33.32
N SER A 125 2.41 -27.97 33.37
CA SER A 125 2.74 -27.08 34.47
C SER A 125 2.72 -25.63 33.98
N ALA A 126 2.34 -24.71 34.86
CA ALA A 126 2.42 -23.27 34.59
C ALA A 126 3.88 -22.79 34.45
N GLU A 127 4.84 -23.57 34.95
CA GLU A 127 6.25 -23.19 35.09
C GLU A 127 7.12 -23.61 33.89
N ASP A 128 6.72 -24.61 33.09
CA ASP A 128 7.50 -25.09 31.93
C ASP A 128 6.62 -25.56 30.75
N ALA A 129 5.86 -24.63 30.17
CA ALA A 129 4.99 -24.89 29.00
C ALA A 129 5.76 -25.40 27.76
N ALA A 130 7.05 -25.08 27.65
CA ALA A 130 7.92 -25.51 26.55
C ALA A 130 8.63 -26.86 26.81
N SER A 131 8.36 -27.52 27.94
CA SER A 131 8.96 -28.82 28.30
C SER A 131 8.77 -29.92 27.25
N HIS A 132 7.69 -29.85 26.46
CA HIS A 132 7.43 -30.80 25.38
C HIS A 132 8.26 -30.53 24.12
N VAL A 133 8.73 -29.29 23.91
CA VAL A 133 9.63 -28.98 22.80
C VAL A 133 11.00 -29.60 23.09
N PRO A 134 11.62 -30.34 22.15
CA PRO A 134 12.96 -30.88 22.34
C PRO A 134 13.96 -29.78 22.73
N ALA A 135 14.89 -30.09 23.64
CA ALA A 135 15.81 -29.10 24.22
C ALA A 135 16.69 -28.40 23.17
N GLU A 136 16.95 -29.08 22.06
CA GLU A 136 17.63 -28.61 20.85
C GLU A 136 16.80 -27.61 20.02
N LEU A 137 15.46 -27.65 20.11
CA LEU A 137 14.55 -26.75 19.39
C LEU A 137 14.01 -25.61 20.26
N ARG A 138 14.20 -25.68 21.59
CA ARG A 138 13.81 -24.59 22.50
C ARG A 138 14.63 -23.34 22.22
N ARG A 139 13.95 -22.20 22.04
CA ARG A 139 14.60 -20.90 21.93
C ARG A 139 15.35 -20.59 23.23
N LYS A 140 16.67 -20.38 23.14
CA LYS A 140 17.55 -20.01 24.27
C LYS A 140 17.94 -18.53 24.28
N THR A 141 17.75 -17.84 23.15
CA THR A 141 18.17 -16.45 22.97
C THR A 141 17.08 -15.48 23.44
N PRO A 142 17.45 -14.38 24.14
CA PRO A 142 16.50 -13.31 24.44
C PRO A 142 16.08 -12.58 23.15
N PHE A 143 14.98 -11.86 23.22
CA PHE A 143 14.45 -11.05 22.12
C PHE A 143 13.67 -9.86 22.66
N LEU A 144 13.49 -8.83 21.83
CA LEU A 144 12.84 -7.58 22.22
C LEU A 144 13.47 -6.97 23.48
N THR A 145 14.80 -7.02 23.57
CA THR A 145 15.56 -6.51 24.73
C THR A 145 15.69 -4.99 24.74
N HIS A 146 15.41 -4.33 23.62
CA HIS A 146 15.45 -2.87 23.51
C HIS A 146 14.38 -2.23 24.43
N PRO A 147 14.66 -1.12 25.13
CA PRO A 147 13.73 -0.51 26.08
C PRO A 147 12.33 -0.23 25.52
N VAL A 148 12.21 0.09 24.23
CA VAL A 148 10.92 0.33 23.57
C VAL A 148 9.92 -0.82 23.76
N PHE A 149 10.37 -2.07 23.86
CA PHE A 149 9.51 -3.23 24.08
C PHE A 149 9.30 -3.57 25.55
N ASN A 150 9.79 -2.73 26.47
CA ASN A 150 9.82 -3.00 27.92
C ASN A 150 9.29 -1.80 28.75
N THR A 151 8.87 -0.71 28.12
CA THR A 151 8.45 0.54 28.82
C THR A 151 6.98 0.94 28.62
N HIS A 152 6.25 0.29 27.70
CA HIS A 152 4.91 0.73 27.26
C HIS A 152 3.79 -0.30 27.49
N HIS A 153 3.82 -1.02 28.60
CA HIS A 153 2.87 -2.12 28.87
C HIS A 153 1.54 -1.69 29.49
N SER A 154 1.45 -0.50 30.10
CA SER A 154 0.15 0.02 30.56
C SER A 154 -0.59 0.67 29.40
N GLU A 155 -1.92 0.58 29.41
CA GLU A 155 -2.77 1.20 28.38
C GLU A 155 -2.50 2.70 28.25
N THR A 156 -2.32 3.40 29.38
CA THR A 156 -1.91 4.81 29.40
C THR A 156 -0.56 5.06 28.72
N ASN A 157 0.44 4.21 28.94
CA ASN A 157 1.77 4.41 28.37
C ASN A 157 1.81 4.10 26.87
N ILE A 158 1.11 3.06 26.40
CA ILE A 158 1.03 2.77 24.96
C ILE A 158 0.23 3.86 24.24
N LEU A 159 -0.86 4.37 24.83
CA LEU A 159 -1.64 5.47 24.27
C LEU A 159 -0.78 6.73 24.11
N ARG A 160 -0.02 7.09 25.16
CA ARG A 160 0.93 8.22 25.10
C ARG A 160 2.01 8.00 24.04
N TYR A 161 2.52 6.78 23.89
CA TYR A 161 3.53 6.47 22.89
C TYR A 161 2.99 6.58 21.45
N ILE A 162 1.81 6.01 21.19
CA ILE A 162 1.11 6.14 19.89
C ILE A 162 0.87 7.61 19.57
N HIS A 163 0.32 8.39 20.51
CA HIS A 163 0.08 9.82 20.32
C HIS A 163 1.38 10.60 20.10
N HIS A 164 2.44 10.28 20.85
CA HIS A 164 3.75 10.89 20.68
C HIS A 164 4.27 10.69 19.25
N LEU A 165 4.23 9.47 18.71
CA LEU A 165 4.65 9.20 17.33
C LEU A 165 3.73 9.90 16.32
N GLN A 166 2.41 9.78 16.49
CA GLN A 166 1.43 10.44 15.64
C GLN A 166 1.66 11.96 15.53
N SER A 167 2.01 12.62 16.65
CA SER A 167 2.26 14.06 16.67
C SER A 167 3.48 14.51 15.86
N LYS A 168 4.35 13.58 15.44
CA LYS A 168 5.53 13.88 14.60
C LYS A 168 5.23 13.84 13.11
N ASP A 169 4.11 13.24 12.72
CA ASP A 169 3.79 12.94 11.33
C ASP A 169 2.68 13.87 10.82
N LEU A 170 3.02 14.69 9.82
CA LEU A 170 2.04 15.51 9.13
C LEU A 170 1.18 14.60 8.25
N SER A 171 -0.12 14.58 8.54
CA SER A 171 -1.15 13.85 7.80
C SER A 171 -2.30 14.77 7.36
N LEU A 172 -3.29 14.22 6.63
CA LEU A 172 -4.44 14.95 6.09
C LEU A 172 -5.33 15.65 7.13
N VAL A 173 -5.18 15.36 8.42
CA VAL A 173 -5.86 16.13 9.49
C VAL A 173 -5.24 17.52 9.72
N HIS A 174 -4.06 17.76 9.16
CA HIS A 174 -3.29 18.99 9.38
C HIS A 174 -3.48 19.99 8.24
N SER A 175 -3.20 19.56 7.01
CA SER A 175 -3.18 20.35 5.78
C SER A 175 -3.18 19.42 4.55
N MET A 176 -3.37 20.01 3.37
CA MET A 176 -3.24 19.31 2.09
C MET A 176 -1.85 18.68 1.94
N ILE A 177 -1.80 17.46 1.40
CA ILE A 177 -0.56 16.76 1.01
C ILE A 177 -0.59 16.60 -0.52
N PRO A 178 -0.07 17.57 -1.30
CA PRO A 178 -0.30 17.63 -2.74
C PRO A 178 0.70 16.76 -3.54
N LEU A 179 0.87 15.50 -3.15
CA LEU A 179 1.77 14.55 -3.80
C LEU A 179 1.22 14.15 -5.18
N GLY A 180 1.88 14.60 -6.24
CA GLY A 180 1.64 14.13 -7.61
C GLY A 180 1.72 12.60 -7.73
N SER A 181 0.79 12.02 -8.51
CA SER A 181 0.59 10.60 -8.73
C SER A 181 0.18 9.80 -7.49
N CYS A 182 -0.23 10.45 -6.40
CA CYS A 182 -0.66 9.79 -5.16
C CYS A 182 -2.15 9.95 -4.88
N THR A 183 -2.81 10.98 -5.41
CA THR A 183 -4.23 11.30 -5.16
C THR A 183 -4.56 11.26 -3.66
N MET A 184 -3.99 12.19 -2.90
CA MET A 184 -4.19 12.32 -1.45
C MET A 184 -5.58 12.90 -1.11
N LYS A 185 -6.65 12.22 -1.54
CA LYS A 185 -8.04 12.64 -1.35
C LYS A 185 -8.57 12.23 0.03
N LEU A 186 -9.81 12.63 0.33
CA LEU A 186 -10.52 12.22 1.54
C LEU A 186 -10.61 10.70 1.67
N ASN A 187 -10.29 10.18 2.86
CA ASN A 187 -10.68 8.84 3.30
C ASN A 187 -11.83 9.00 4.30
N ALA A 188 -13.08 8.93 3.83
CA ALA A 188 -14.20 9.38 4.64
C ALA A 188 -14.49 8.42 5.79
N THR A 189 -14.87 8.94 6.96
CA THR A 189 -15.17 8.11 8.14
C THR A 189 -16.21 7.03 7.82
N THR A 190 -17.27 7.38 7.07
CA THR A 190 -18.30 6.43 6.64
C THR A 190 -17.75 5.28 5.79
N GLU A 191 -16.74 5.54 4.96
CA GLU A 191 -16.09 4.52 4.13
C GLU A 191 -15.16 3.62 4.97
N MET A 192 -14.56 4.18 6.02
CA MET A 192 -13.61 3.51 6.90
C MET A 192 -14.25 2.61 7.96
N VAL A 193 -15.43 2.99 8.48
CA VAL A 193 -16.10 2.29 9.59
C VAL A 193 -16.28 0.77 9.34
N PRO A 194 -16.68 0.29 8.14
CA PRO A 194 -16.92 -1.13 7.93
C PRO A 194 -15.69 -2.05 8.07
N ILE A 195 -14.47 -1.53 7.93
CA ILE A 195 -13.27 -2.40 7.92
C ILE A 195 -12.97 -3.03 9.28
N THR A 196 -13.58 -2.52 10.36
CA THR A 196 -13.46 -3.07 11.71
C THR A 196 -14.75 -3.74 12.19
N TRP A 197 -15.75 -3.92 11.30
CA TRP A 197 -16.91 -4.74 11.63
C TRP A 197 -16.48 -6.22 11.63
N PRO A 198 -16.81 -7.01 12.67
CA PRO A 198 -16.44 -8.42 12.74
C PRO A 198 -16.84 -9.22 11.51
N GLU A 199 -17.96 -8.87 10.87
CA GLU A 199 -18.48 -9.48 9.65
C GLU A 199 -17.52 -9.32 8.45
N PHE A 200 -16.63 -8.33 8.47
CA PHE A 200 -15.54 -8.17 7.51
C PHE A 200 -14.17 -8.53 8.10
N SER A 201 -13.85 -8.08 9.31
CA SER A 201 -12.50 -8.19 9.88
C SER A 201 -12.15 -9.58 10.41
N ASN A 202 -13.14 -10.41 10.77
CA ASN A 202 -12.93 -11.67 11.50
C ASN A 202 -13.32 -12.92 10.68
N ILE A 203 -13.43 -12.81 9.35
CA ILE A 203 -13.67 -13.94 8.47
C ILE A 203 -12.34 -14.49 7.95
N HIS A 204 -12.10 -15.79 8.17
CA HIS A 204 -10.93 -16.46 7.61
C HIS A 204 -11.02 -16.52 6.07
N PRO A 205 -9.95 -16.22 5.31
CA PRO A 205 -10.02 -16.10 3.84
C PRO A 205 -10.37 -17.40 3.10
N PHE A 206 -10.30 -18.55 3.79
CA PHE A 206 -10.67 -19.87 3.27
C PHE A 206 -11.87 -20.48 4.00
N ALA A 207 -12.69 -19.64 4.66
CA ALA A 207 -13.97 -20.10 5.20
C ALA A 207 -14.87 -20.66 4.08
N PRO A 208 -15.77 -21.61 4.38
CA PRO A 208 -16.77 -22.08 3.42
C PRO A 208 -17.54 -20.90 2.78
N PRO A 209 -17.76 -20.90 1.45
CA PRO A 209 -18.35 -19.76 0.73
C PRO A 209 -19.70 -19.28 1.30
N GLU A 210 -20.51 -20.23 1.79
CA GLU A 210 -21.80 -19.98 2.44
C GLU A 210 -21.71 -19.07 3.68
N GLN A 211 -20.56 -19.01 4.35
CA GLN A 211 -20.29 -18.14 5.48
C GLN A 211 -19.83 -16.73 5.06
N ALA A 212 -19.49 -16.54 3.78
CA ALA A 212 -18.93 -15.30 3.22
C ALA A 212 -19.83 -14.66 2.13
N LYS A 213 -21.14 -14.95 2.11
CA LYS A 213 -22.08 -14.37 1.11
C LYS A 213 -22.14 -12.84 1.09
N GLY A 214 -21.90 -12.21 2.25
CA GLY A 214 -21.78 -10.75 2.33
C GLY A 214 -20.57 -10.23 1.54
N TYR A 215 -19.42 -10.91 1.66
CA TYR A 215 -18.24 -10.64 0.84
C TYR A 215 -18.51 -10.91 -0.64
N GLU A 216 -19.16 -12.01 -0.98
CA GLU A 216 -19.53 -12.33 -2.37
C GLU A 216 -20.36 -11.20 -3.00
N THR A 217 -21.38 -10.70 -2.28
CA THR A 217 -22.21 -9.58 -2.76
C THR A 217 -21.37 -8.32 -2.96
N LEU A 218 -20.56 -7.95 -1.96
CA LEU A 218 -19.68 -6.79 -2.01
C LEU A 218 -18.70 -6.86 -3.20
N ILE A 219 -18.06 -8.02 -3.37
CA ILE A 219 -17.07 -8.27 -4.43
C ILE A 219 -17.74 -8.15 -5.80
N ASN A 220 -18.87 -8.84 -6.00
CA ASN A 220 -19.59 -8.81 -7.27
C ASN A 220 -20.07 -7.40 -7.64
N GLU A 221 -20.60 -6.65 -6.67
CA GLU A 221 -21.01 -5.26 -6.90
C GLU A 221 -19.83 -4.35 -7.24
N LEU A 222 -18.71 -4.49 -6.52
CA LEU A 222 -17.52 -3.70 -6.76
C LEU A 222 -16.88 -4.04 -8.11
N GLU A 223 -16.78 -5.31 -8.48
CA GLU A 223 -16.29 -5.73 -9.79
C GLU A 223 -17.18 -5.19 -10.92
N ALA A 224 -18.51 -5.23 -10.76
CA ALA A 224 -19.44 -4.67 -11.73
C ALA A 224 -19.29 -3.14 -11.87
N ASP A 225 -19.23 -2.41 -10.76
CA ASP A 225 -19.05 -0.96 -10.78
C ASP A 225 -17.70 -0.57 -11.42
N LEU A 226 -16.62 -1.28 -11.09
CA LEU A 226 -15.30 -1.03 -11.68
C LEU A 226 -15.26 -1.38 -13.17
N THR A 227 -15.98 -2.42 -13.60
CA THR A 227 -16.15 -2.80 -15.01
C THR A 227 -16.78 -1.65 -15.79
N GLU A 228 -17.88 -1.07 -15.28
CA GLU A 228 -18.57 0.07 -15.89
C GLU A 228 -17.67 1.33 -15.93
N ILE A 229 -17.01 1.67 -14.81
CA ILE A 229 -16.13 2.84 -14.71
C ILE A 229 -14.97 2.77 -15.71
N THR A 230 -14.44 1.57 -15.94
CA THR A 230 -13.25 1.36 -16.79
C THR A 230 -13.56 1.01 -18.23
N GLY A 231 -14.80 0.62 -18.55
CA GLY A 231 -15.21 0.15 -19.87
C GLY A 231 -14.62 -1.21 -20.24
N PHE A 232 -14.20 -2.01 -19.25
CA PHE A 232 -13.70 -3.37 -19.47
C PHE A 232 -14.81 -4.41 -19.46
N HIS A 233 -14.47 -5.68 -19.72
CA HIS A 233 -15.41 -6.80 -19.67
C HIS A 233 -15.41 -7.49 -18.29
N SER A 234 -14.25 -7.62 -17.66
CA SER A 234 -14.12 -8.31 -16.37
C SER A 234 -13.07 -7.65 -15.49
N VAL A 235 -13.24 -7.78 -14.18
CA VAL A 235 -12.30 -7.28 -13.16
C VAL A 235 -11.83 -8.44 -12.28
N SER A 236 -10.59 -8.36 -11.80
CA SER A 236 -10.09 -9.21 -10.72
C SER A 236 -9.59 -8.34 -9.57
N LEU A 237 -10.13 -8.57 -8.37
CA LEU A 237 -9.71 -7.91 -7.13
C LEU A 237 -8.52 -8.59 -6.42
N GLN A 238 -7.95 -9.66 -6.98
CA GLN A 238 -6.89 -10.43 -6.32
C GLN A 238 -5.59 -9.62 -6.05
N PRO A 239 -5.08 -8.77 -6.96
CA PRO A 239 -3.80 -8.10 -6.73
C PRO A 239 -3.92 -7.03 -5.62
N ASN A 240 -3.03 -7.10 -4.64
CA ASN A 240 -3.08 -6.29 -3.40
C ASN A 240 -2.20 -5.03 -3.42
N SER A 241 -1.78 -4.56 -4.60
CA SER A 241 -1.10 -3.28 -4.80
C SER A 241 -1.09 -2.90 -6.28
N GLY A 242 -0.82 -1.63 -6.61
CA GLY A 242 -0.76 -1.20 -8.02
C GLY A 242 0.31 -1.96 -8.83
N ALA A 243 1.51 -2.11 -8.27
CA ALA A 243 2.58 -2.90 -8.87
C ALA A 243 2.20 -4.39 -9.06
N GLN A 244 1.46 -4.98 -8.12
CA GLN A 244 0.91 -6.33 -8.29
C GLN A 244 -0.15 -6.37 -9.40
N GLY A 245 -0.93 -5.30 -9.57
CA GLY A 245 -1.85 -5.13 -10.71
C GLY A 245 -1.11 -5.09 -12.05
N GLU A 246 -0.02 -4.34 -12.14
CA GLU A 246 0.87 -4.33 -13.32
C GLU A 246 1.43 -5.71 -13.63
N PHE A 247 2.03 -6.36 -12.63
CA PHE A 247 2.55 -7.71 -12.78
C PHE A 247 1.45 -8.69 -13.23
N THR A 248 0.26 -8.62 -12.64
CA THR A 248 -0.88 -9.46 -13.02
C THR A 248 -1.32 -9.22 -14.46
N GLY A 249 -1.50 -7.97 -14.86
CA GLY A 249 -1.94 -7.61 -16.21
C GLY A 249 -0.95 -8.09 -17.28
N LEU A 250 0.35 -7.94 -17.04
CA LEU A 250 1.37 -8.45 -17.95
C LEU A 250 1.42 -9.98 -17.97
N ARG A 251 1.19 -10.66 -16.84
CA ARG A 251 1.10 -12.13 -16.80
C ARG A 251 -0.13 -12.65 -17.54
N VAL A 252 -1.25 -11.95 -17.47
CA VAL A 252 -2.48 -12.22 -18.25
C VAL A 252 -2.20 -12.05 -19.74
N ILE A 253 -1.61 -10.92 -20.16
CA ILE A 253 -1.18 -10.69 -21.55
C ILE A 253 -0.26 -11.82 -22.03
N ARG A 254 0.77 -12.15 -21.24
CA ARG A 254 1.72 -13.21 -21.61
C ARG A 254 1.03 -14.56 -21.80
N LYS A 255 0.11 -14.93 -20.90
CA LYS A 255 -0.62 -16.19 -20.98
C LYS A 255 -1.47 -16.25 -22.25
N TYR A 256 -2.12 -15.14 -22.61
CA TYR A 256 -2.86 -15.01 -23.88
C TYR A 256 -1.92 -15.16 -25.09
N LEU A 257 -0.78 -14.48 -25.10
CA LEU A 257 0.18 -14.49 -26.21
C LEU A 257 0.89 -15.83 -26.40
N GLU A 258 1.09 -16.61 -25.34
CA GLU A 258 1.65 -17.98 -25.41
C GLU A 258 0.78 -18.94 -26.23
N GLN A 259 -0.49 -18.60 -26.45
CA GLN A 259 -1.43 -19.37 -27.26
C GLN A 259 -1.49 -18.91 -28.71
N GLN A 260 -0.87 -17.77 -29.03
CA GLN A 260 -0.84 -17.23 -30.38
C GLN A 260 0.30 -17.89 -31.17
N PRO A 261 0.10 -18.17 -32.47
CA PRO A 261 1.15 -18.73 -33.31
C PRO A 261 2.29 -17.73 -33.53
N GLY A 262 3.51 -18.23 -33.75
CA GLY A 262 4.67 -17.43 -34.13
C GLY A 262 5.79 -17.42 -33.08
N LYS A 263 6.61 -16.36 -33.11
CA LYS A 263 7.70 -16.19 -32.14
C LYS A 263 7.14 -15.81 -30.77
N LYS A 264 7.96 -16.03 -29.74
CA LYS A 264 7.66 -15.59 -28.37
C LYS A 264 7.54 -14.07 -28.33
N ARG A 265 6.34 -13.57 -28.02
CA ARG A 265 6.05 -12.14 -27.89
C ARG A 265 6.31 -11.65 -26.47
N ASP A 266 7.55 -11.23 -26.20
CA ASP A 266 7.99 -10.79 -24.87
C ASP A 266 8.65 -9.41 -24.85
N ILE A 267 8.60 -8.64 -25.95
CA ILE A 267 8.98 -7.22 -25.92
C ILE A 267 7.88 -6.40 -25.24
N CYS A 268 8.24 -5.60 -24.24
CA CYS A 268 7.38 -4.63 -23.60
C CYS A 268 7.89 -3.21 -23.88
N LEU A 269 7.11 -2.42 -24.61
CA LEU A 269 7.41 -1.02 -24.92
C LEU A 269 7.00 -0.14 -23.72
N ILE A 270 7.90 0.70 -23.22
CA ILE A 270 7.64 1.54 -22.04
C ILE A 270 8.14 2.96 -22.28
N PRO A 271 7.28 4.00 -22.24
CA PRO A 271 7.71 5.39 -22.31
C PRO A 271 8.72 5.75 -21.21
N VAL A 272 9.70 6.59 -21.52
CA VAL A 272 10.69 7.07 -20.52
C VAL A 272 10.06 7.87 -19.37
N SER A 273 8.83 8.34 -19.54
CA SER A 273 8.04 9.02 -18.52
C SER A 273 7.31 8.08 -17.56
N ALA A 274 7.18 6.79 -17.89
CA ALA A 274 6.40 5.84 -17.09
C ALA A 274 6.91 5.73 -15.64
N HIS A 275 6.02 5.35 -14.73
CA HIS A 275 6.39 5.10 -13.35
C HIS A 275 7.42 3.96 -13.25
N GLY A 276 8.29 4.03 -12.23
CA GLY A 276 9.40 3.08 -12.07
C GLY A 276 8.95 1.63 -11.83
N THR A 277 7.70 1.44 -11.40
CA THR A 277 7.09 0.11 -11.27
C THR A 277 6.88 -0.55 -12.63
N ASN A 278 6.52 0.19 -13.68
CA ASN A 278 6.22 -0.38 -15.00
C ASN A 278 7.39 -1.24 -15.55
N PRO A 279 8.63 -0.74 -15.68
CA PRO A 279 9.75 -1.56 -16.14
C PRO A 279 10.12 -2.68 -15.16
N ALA A 280 9.96 -2.46 -13.86
CA ALA A 280 10.22 -3.49 -12.84
C ALA A 280 9.22 -4.66 -12.94
N SER A 281 7.93 -4.35 -13.07
CA SER A 281 6.83 -5.29 -13.28
C SER A 281 6.99 -6.05 -14.59
N ALA A 282 7.39 -5.38 -15.68
CA ALA A 282 7.67 -6.03 -16.96
C ALA A 282 8.84 -7.01 -16.88
N ALA A 283 9.95 -6.61 -16.24
CA ALA A 283 11.09 -7.48 -16.02
C ALA A 283 10.73 -8.69 -15.14
N MET A 284 9.99 -8.47 -14.05
CA MET A 284 9.51 -9.53 -13.15
C MET A 284 8.54 -10.48 -13.87
N ALA A 285 7.70 -9.95 -14.76
CA ALA A 285 6.85 -10.73 -15.64
C ALA A 285 7.63 -11.40 -16.78
N GLY A 286 8.97 -11.31 -16.83
CA GLY A 286 9.83 -11.98 -17.81
C GLY A 286 9.76 -11.40 -19.22
N MET A 287 9.40 -10.12 -19.35
CA MET A 287 9.41 -9.37 -20.60
C MET A 287 10.70 -8.56 -20.76
N ARG A 288 11.15 -8.38 -22.00
CA ARG A 288 12.29 -7.54 -22.38
C ARG A 288 11.80 -6.11 -22.59
N VAL A 289 12.28 -5.19 -21.74
CA VAL A 289 11.89 -3.78 -21.80
C VAL A 289 12.61 -3.06 -22.95
N VAL A 290 11.84 -2.35 -23.76
CA VAL A 290 12.33 -1.43 -24.78
C VAL A 290 11.72 -0.06 -24.51
N THR A 291 12.55 0.95 -24.26
CA THR A 291 12.06 2.29 -23.94
C THR A 291 11.45 2.98 -25.14
N ILE A 292 10.45 3.85 -24.96
CA ILE A 292 9.90 4.77 -25.97
C ILE A 292 10.20 6.21 -25.55
N LYS A 293 10.61 7.05 -26.50
CA LYS A 293 10.90 8.47 -26.23
C LYS A 293 9.62 9.27 -25.98
N CYS A 294 9.79 10.41 -25.32
CA CYS A 294 8.78 11.46 -25.23
C CYS A 294 9.31 12.73 -25.93
N GLU A 295 8.43 13.50 -26.53
CA GLU A 295 8.72 14.79 -27.14
C GLU A 295 9.18 15.79 -26.07
N SER A 296 10.34 16.44 -26.27
CA SER A 296 10.92 17.33 -25.25
C SER A 296 10.09 18.58 -24.96
N GLY A 297 9.35 19.09 -25.95
CA GLY A 297 8.56 20.32 -25.84
C GLY A 297 7.18 20.11 -25.19
N THR A 298 6.53 18.99 -25.48
CA THR A 298 5.14 18.71 -25.05
C THR A 298 5.05 17.67 -23.95
N GLY A 299 6.07 16.81 -23.81
CA GLY A 299 6.05 15.63 -22.95
C GLY A 299 5.27 14.45 -23.52
N ASN A 300 4.62 14.60 -24.68
CA ASN A 300 3.81 13.54 -25.29
C ASN A 300 4.69 12.36 -25.77
N LEU A 301 4.06 11.20 -25.98
CA LEU A 301 4.70 10.05 -26.59
C LEU A 301 5.22 10.37 -28.00
N ASP A 302 6.49 10.03 -28.27
CA ASP A 302 7.07 10.16 -29.61
C ASP A 302 6.49 9.08 -30.53
N MET A 303 5.48 9.46 -31.32
CA MET A 303 4.77 8.55 -32.22
C MET A 303 5.66 8.00 -33.35
N ALA A 304 6.71 8.73 -33.74
CA ALA A 304 7.64 8.26 -34.77
C ALA A 304 8.56 7.17 -34.20
N ASP A 305 9.07 7.37 -32.98
CA ASP A 305 9.86 6.37 -32.25
C ASP A 305 9.02 5.13 -31.90
N LEU A 306 7.76 5.33 -31.48
CA LEU A 306 6.82 4.23 -31.26
C LEU A 306 6.62 3.40 -32.52
N LYS A 307 6.30 4.04 -33.65
CA LYS A 307 6.10 3.35 -34.94
C LYS A 307 7.33 2.56 -35.36
N ALA A 308 8.51 3.17 -35.30
CA ALA A 308 9.75 2.50 -35.66
C ALA A 308 10.02 1.26 -34.79
N LYS A 309 9.71 1.32 -33.49
CA LYS A 309 9.91 0.19 -32.56
C LYS A 309 8.83 -0.89 -32.69
N CYS A 310 7.58 -0.52 -32.93
CA CYS A 310 6.52 -1.46 -33.27
C CYS A 310 6.87 -2.26 -34.53
N GLU A 311 7.29 -1.59 -35.60
CA GLU A 311 7.68 -2.24 -36.87
C GLU A 311 8.90 -3.16 -36.67
N LYS A 312 9.95 -2.65 -35.99
CA LYS A 312 11.18 -3.39 -35.70
C LYS A 312 10.93 -4.67 -34.88
N HIS A 313 10.02 -4.61 -33.92
CA HIS A 313 9.75 -5.71 -32.99
C HIS A 313 8.44 -6.45 -33.29
N SER A 314 7.81 -6.26 -34.45
CA SER A 314 6.46 -6.74 -34.79
C SER A 314 6.21 -8.25 -34.57
N GLU A 315 7.21 -9.11 -34.76
CA GLU A 315 7.08 -10.56 -34.52
C GLU A 315 7.22 -10.96 -33.03
N GLU A 316 7.81 -10.09 -32.20
CA GLU A 316 8.12 -10.34 -30.77
C GLU A 316 7.42 -9.33 -29.84
N LEU A 317 6.62 -8.41 -30.39
CA LEU A 317 5.91 -7.37 -29.65
C LEU A 317 4.82 -8.00 -28.80
N GLY A 318 5.01 -7.94 -27.47
CA GLY A 318 4.05 -8.46 -26.50
C GLY A 318 3.12 -7.37 -25.98
N ALA A 319 3.66 -6.26 -25.48
CA ALA A 319 2.85 -5.19 -24.92
C ALA A 319 3.46 -3.79 -25.09
N ILE A 320 2.64 -2.76 -24.92
CA ILE A 320 3.04 -1.44 -24.46
C ILE A 320 2.47 -1.19 -23.06
N MET A 321 3.21 -0.50 -22.20
CA MET A 321 2.67 0.08 -20.97
C MET A 321 2.57 1.59 -21.10
N ILE A 322 1.36 2.15 -21.10
CA ILE A 322 1.11 3.59 -21.13
C ILE A 322 0.45 4.04 -19.82
N THR A 323 0.59 5.32 -19.47
CA THR A 323 -0.16 5.95 -18.37
C THR A 323 -1.03 7.04 -18.99
N TYR A 324 -2.32 7.10 -18.65
CA TYR A 324 -3.22 8.11 -19.21
C TYR A 324 -4.10 8.74 -18.10
N PRO A 325 -4.19 10.07 -18.01
CA PRO A 325 -3.22 11.03 -18.56
C PRO A 325 -1.79 10.70 -18.11
N SER A 326 -0.80 11.17 -18.87
CA SER A 326 0.60 10.79 -18.63
C SER A 326 1.09 11.23 -17.25
N THR A 327 2.22 10.69 -16.82
CA THR A 327 2.90 11.08 -15.56
C THR A 327 3.39 12.54 -15.60
N PHE A 328 3.34 13.21 -16.74
CA PHE A 328 3.57 14.66 -16.84
C PHE A 328 2.31 15.49 -16.55
N GLY A 329 1.18 14.86 -16.25
CA GLY A 329 -0.08 15.53 -15.95
C GLY A 329 -0.78 16.11 -17.18
N VAL A 330 -0.62 15.48 -18.35
CA VAL A 330 -1.23 15.95 -19.61
C VAL A 330 -2.00 14.84 -20.31
N PHE A 331 -3.13 15.20 -20.92
CA PHE A 331 -3.88 14.32 -21.81
C PHE A 331 -3.22 14.30 -23.19
N GLU A 332 -2.72 13.14 -23.60
CA GLU A 332 -2.08 12.97 -24.90
C GLU A 332 -3.12 12.86 -26.03
N PRO A 333 -3.06 13.72 -27.06
CA PRO A 333 -4.09 13.78 -28.10
C PRO A 333 -4.11 12.54 -29.02
N LYS A 334 -3.03 11.75 -29.05
CA LYS A 334 -2.84 10.61 -29.96
C LYS A 334 -2.88 9.25 -29.26
N VAL A 335 -3.38 9.17 -28.03
CA VAL A 335 -3.37 7.91 -27.26
C VAL A 335 -4.09 6.76 -27.99
N LYS A 336 -5.24 7.01 -28.62
CA LYS A 336 -5.97 5.99 -29.40
C LYS A 336 -5.16 5.51 -30.62
N GLU A 337 -4.46 6.42 -31.30
CA GLU A 337 -3.58 6.08 -32.42
C GLU A 337 -2.39 5.22 -31.96
N ALA A 338 -1.86 5.47 -30.76
CA ALA A 338 -0.80 4.66 -30.16
C ALA A 338 -1.30 3.23 -29.85
N CYS A 339 -2.49 3.09 -29.27
CA CYS A 339 -3.13 1.79 -29.04
C CYS A 339 -3.31 1.01 -30.36
N ASP A 340 -3.92 1.65 -31.36
CA ASP A 340 -4.15 1.07 -32.68
C ASP A 340 -2.85 0.59 -33.34
N LEU A 341 -1.78 1.37 -33.21
CA LEU A 341 -0.47 1.05 -33.79
C LEU A 341 0.14 -0.19 -33.14
N VAL A 342 0.00 -0.35 -31.83
CA VAL A 342 0.47 -1.54 -31.10
C VAL A 342 -0.37 -2.76 -31.48
N HIS A 343 -1.69 -2.64 -31.51
CA HIS A 343 -2.60 -3.71 -31.94
C HIS A 343 -2.33 -4.18 -33.37
N LYS A 344 -2.10 -3.25 -34.32
CA LYS A 344 -1.74 -3.56 -35.71
C LYS A 344 -0.46 -4.39 -35.83
N ASN A 345 0.42 -4.34 -34.83
CA ASN A 345 1.67 -5.12 -34.78
C ASN A 345 1.57 -6.33 -33.84
N GLY A 346 0.36 -6.72 -33.43
CA GLY A 346 0.09 -7.92 -32.63
C GLY A 346 0.45 -7.80 -31.15
N GLY A 347 0.72 -6.59 -30.65
CA GLY A 347 0.90 -6.33 -29.23
C GLY A 347 -0.42 -6.11 -28.49
N GLN A 348 -0.33 -6.06 -27.16
CA GLN A 348 -1.42 -5.67 -26.26
C GLN A 348 -1.11 -4.33 -25.58
N VAL A 349 -2.14 -3.63 -25.12
CA VAL A 349 -2.03 -2.33 -24.46
C VAL A 349 -2.37 -2.49 -22.99
N TYR A 350 -1.35 -2.33 -22.15
CA TYR A 350 -1.50 -2.16 -20.71
C TYR A 350 -1.60 -0.67 -20.39
N MET A 351 -2.68 -0.25 -19.73
CA MET A 351 -2.79 1.09 -19.16
C MET A 351 -2.52 1.06 -17.65
N ASP A 352 -1.58 1.86 -17.21
CA ASP A 352 -1.43 2.24 -15.81
C ASP A 352 -2.57 3.22 -15.44
N GLY A 353 -3.49 2.75 -14.60
CA GLY A 353 -4.65 3.49 -14.13
C GLY A 353 -4.43 4.23 -12.81
N ALA A 354 -3.19 4.46 -12.38
CA ALA A 354 -2.91 5.30 -11.21
C ALA A 354 -3.51 6.71 -11.34
N ASN A 355 -3.64 7.21 -12.57
CA ASN A 355 -4.16 8.54 -12.90
C ASN A 355 -5.67 8.54 -13.23
N MET A 356 -6.41 7.48 -12.86
CA MET A 356 -7.85 7.38 -13.15
C MET A 356 -8.71 8.47 -12.50
N ASN A 357 -8.20 9.18 -11.49
CA ASN A 357 -8.93 10.30 -10.89
C ASN A 357 -9.25 11.42 -11.90
N ALA A 358 -8.47 11.52 -12.99
CA ALA A 358 -8.70 12.45 -14.09
C ALA A 358 -9.69 11.96 -15.15
N GLN A 359 -10.16 10.70 -15.08
CA GLN A 359 -10.92 10.06 -16.16
C GLN A 359 -12.39 9.80 -15.84
N ILE A 360 -12.71 9.41 -14.59
CA ILE A 360 -14.02 8.82 -14.24
C ILE A 360 -15.19 9.70 -14.71
N GLY A 361 -16.07 9.11 -15.52
CA GLY A 361 -17.26 9.78 -16.07
C GLY A 361 -16.98 10.76 -17.22
N LEU A 362 -15.73 10.90 -17.67
CA LEU A 362 -15.32 11.72 -18.82
C LEU A 362 -14.76 10.88 -19.98
N CYS A 363 -13.96 9.86 -19.67
CA CYS A 363 -13.46 8.84 -20.58
C CYS A 363 -13.15 7.55 -19.80
N SER A 364 -12.80 6.47 -20.50
CA SER A 364 -12.41 5.21 -19.85
C SER A 364 -11.26 4.49 -20.57
N PRO A 365 -10.46 3.69 -19.85
CA PRO A 365 -9.40 2.87 -20.45
C PRO A 365 -9.87 2.01 -21.63
N GLY A 366 -11.02 1.34 -21.49
CA GLY A 366 -11.59 0.52 -22.57
C GLY A 366 -11.91 1.34 -23.82
N GLU A 367 -12.45 2.55 -23.66
CA GLU A 367 -12.80 3.44 -24.79
C GLU A 367 -11.57 4.01 -25.52
N ILE A 368 -10.42 4.09 -24.86
CA ILE A 368 -9.15 4.53 -25.49
C ILE A 368 -8.37 3.39 -26.15
N GLY A 369 -8.83 2.14 -26.03
CA GLY A 369 -8.21 0.96 -26.64
C GLY A 369 -7.19 0.23 -25.75
N ALA A 370 -7.25 0.38 -24.43
CA ALA A 370 -6.48 -0.47 -23.53
C ALA A 370 -7.08 -1.89 -23.49
N ASP A 371 -6.24 -2.92 -23.40
CA ASP A 371 -6.67 -4.32 -23.22
C ASP A 371 -6.74 -4.71 -21.75
N VAL A 372 -5.92 -4.08 -20.91
CA VAL A 372 -5.87 -4.30 -19.46
C VAL A 372 -5.46 -3.01 -18.76
N CYS A 373 -6.04 -2.76 -17.60
CA CYS A 373 -5.67 -1.65 -16.74
C CYS A 373 -5.69 -2.09 -15.28
N HIS A 374 -4.68 -1.71 -14.50
CA HIS A 374 -4.83 -1.74 -13.06
C HIS A 374 -5.39 -0.43 -12.53
N LEU A 375 -6.09 -0.47 -11.40
CA LEU A 375 -6.50 0.71 -10.64
C LEU A 375 -5.76 0.78 -9.33
N ASN A 376 -5.50 1.97 -8.79
CA ASN A 376 -5.07 2.12 -7.39
C ASN A 376 -6.28 2.49 -6.54
N LEU A 377 -6.90 1.52 -5.86
CA LEU A 377 -8.02 1.82 -4.96
C LEU A 377 -7.62 2.75 -3.80
N HIS A 378 -6.35 2.71 -3.41
CA HIS A 378 -5.71 3.55 -2.40
C HIS A 378 -5.27 4.93 -2.90
N LYS A 379 -5.59 5.26 -4.15
CA LYS A 379 -5.46 6.60 -4.72
C LYS A 379 -6.84 7.10 -5.11
N THR A 380 -7.39 6.54 -6.18
CA THR A 380 -8.62 7.03 -6.82
C THR A 380 -9.88 6.71 -6.02
N PHE A 381 -9.89 5.61 -5.25
CA PHE A 381 -11.11 5.07 -4.61
C PHE A 381 -11.00 4.99 -3.08
N CYS A 382 -10.34 6.00 -2.49
CA CYS A 382 -10.39 6.35 -1.07
C CYS A 382 -9.81 5.37 -0.04
N ILE A 383 -9.25 4.21 -0.42
CA ILE A 383 -8.48 3.40 0.55
C ILE A 383 -7.34 4.28 1.11
N PRO A 384 -7.14 4.33 2.45
CA PRO A 384 -6.16 5.22 3.04
C PRO A 384 -4.73 4.82 2.68
N HIS A 385 -3.88 5.81 2.45
CA HIS A 385 -2.46 5.60 2.14
C HIS A 385 -1.68 4.96 3.29
N GLY A 386 -2.14 5.11 4.54
CA GLY A 386 -1.65 4.39 5.73
C GLY A 386 -0.17 4.58 6.07
N GLY A 387 0.49 5.61 5.54
CA GLY A 387 1.93 5.83 5.69
C GLY A 387 2.80 4.93 4.78
N GLY A 388 2.23 4.37 3.70
CA GLY A 388 2.93 3.50 2.76
C GLY A 388 2.24 2.17 2.47
N GLY A 389 0.94 2.06 2.76
CA GLY A 389 0.13 0.86 2.62
C GLY A 389 -0.91 0.77 3.74
N PRO A 390 -2.00 0.02 3.57
CA PRO A 390 -2.22 -0.99 2.54
C PRO A 390 -2.71 -0.41 1.20
N GLY A 391 -2.75 -1.26 0.17
CA GLY A 391 -3.38 -0.95 -1.11
C GLY A 391 -4.16 -2.15 -1.65
N VAL A 392 -4.94 -1.90 -2.69
CA VAL A 392 -5.51 -2.91 -3.59
C VAL A 392 -5.32 -2.41 -5.01
N GLY A 393 -4.91 -3.30 -5.92
CA GLY A 393 -4.58 -3.01 -7.30
C GLY A 393 -5.37 -3.84 -8.29
N PRO A 394 -6.71 -3.77 -8.30
CA PRO A 394 -7.51 -4.62 -9.16
C PRO A 394 -7.21 -4.36 -10.63
N ILE A 395 -7.32 -5.39 -11.46
CA ILE A 395 -7.17 -5.25 -12.91
C ILE A 395 -8.52 -5.40 -13.60
N GLY A 396 -8.84 -4.46 -14.49
CA GLY A 396 -9.88 -4.61 -15.51
C GLY A 396 -9.26 -5.10 -16.80
N VAL A 397 -9.94 -6.02 -17.50
CA VAL A 397 -9.46 -6.63 -18.74
C VAL A 397 -10.53 -6.68 -19.82
N ALA A 398 -10.10 -6.56 -21.07
CA ALA A 398 -10.92 -6.83 -22.24
C ALA A 398 -11.34 -8.31 -22.29
N GLU A 399 -12.42 -8.59 -23.03
CA GLU A 399 -13.07 -9.90 -23.05
C GLU A 399 -12.11 -11.05 -23.37
N HIS A 400 -11.22 -10.89 -24.36
CA HIS A 400 -10.27 -11.93 -24.76
C HIS A 400 -9.21 -12.25 -23.70
N LEU A 401 -9.01 -11.38 -22.71
CA LEU A 401 -8.07 -11.60 -21.60
C LEU A 401 -8.74 -12.17 -20.34
N ALA A 402 -10.08 -12.07 -20.24
CA ALA A 402 -10.84 -12.57 -19.08
C ALA A 402 -10.59 -14.05 -18.74
N PRO A 403 -10.45 -14.98 -19.72
CA PRO A 403 -10.16 -16.38 -19.42
C PRO A 403 -8.85 -16.62 -18.65
N PHE A 404 -7.91 -15.66 -18.65
CA PHE A 404 -6.60 -15.80 -18.02
C PHE A 404 -6.47 -15.08 -16.68
N LEU A 405 -7.52 -14.42 -16.19
CA LEU A 405 -7.53 -13.76 -14.87
C LEU A 405 -7.06 -14.72 -13.76
N PRO A 406 -6.38 -14.22 -12.71
CA PRO A 406 -5.67 -15.06 -11.75
C PRO A 406 -6.61 -15.93 -10.90
N GLY A 407 -6.26 -17.21 -10.81
CA GLY A 407 -6.99 -18.18 -9.99
C GLY A 407 -6.43 -18.30 -8.58
N HIS A 408 -6.99 -19.21 -7.78
CA HIS A 408 -6.48 -19.55 -6.45
C HIS A 408 -6.64 -21.06 -6.17
N PRO A 409 -5.64 -21.77 -5.60
CA PRO A 409 -5.68 -23.23 -5.46
C PRO A 409 -6.69 -23.73 -4.43
N LEU A 410 -7.04 -22.90 -3.44
CA LEU A 410 -7.97 -23.27 -2.36
C LEU A 410 -9.41 -22.79 -2.59
N VAL A 411 -9.59 -21.75 -3.42
CA VAL A 411 -10.89 -21.12 -3.68
C VAL A 411 -10.93 -20.82 -5.17
N LYS A 412 -11.95 -21.31 -5.88
CA LYS A 412 -12.03 -21.09 -7.32
C LYS A 412 -12.30 -19.61 -7.62
N THR A 413 -11.35 -18.96 -8.29
CA THR A 413 -11.43 -17.58 -8.80
C THR A 413 -10.82 -17.51 -10.21
N GLY A 414 -10.92 -16.35 -10.85
CA GLY A 414 -10.29 -16.09 -12.15
C GLY A 414 -11.03 -16.72 -13.33
N GLY A 415 -10.33 -16.82 -14.46
CA GLY A 415 -10.91 -17.35 -15.70
C GLY A 415 -10.70 -18.85 -15.89
N GLU A 416 -11.27 -19.42 -16.95
CA GLU A 416 -11.20 -20.86 -17.25
C GLU A 416 -9.77 -21.37 -17.51
N GLN A 417 -8.88 -20.47 -17.92
CA GLN A 417 -7.47 -20.72 -18.22
C GLN A 417 -6.56 -19.88 -17.32
N ALA A 418 -7.02 -19.68 -16.08
CA ALA A 418 -6.42 -18.82 -15.09
C ALA A 418 -4.90 -18.98 -14.97
N ILE A 419 -4.21 -17.85 -14.82
CA ILE A 419 -2.83 -17.85 -14.35
C ILE A 419 -2.77 -18.27 -12.87
N ALA A 420 -1.56 -18.62 -12.43
CA ALA A 420 -1.29 -18.92 -11.03
C ALA A 420 -1.61 -17.70 -10.12
N PRO A 421 -1.85 -17.94 -8.82
CA PRO A 421 -2.21 -16.89 -7.88
C PRO A 421 -1.10 -15.85 -7.74
N ILE A 422 -1.52 -14.60 -7.57
CA ILE A 422 -0.62 -13.44 -7.39
C ILE A 422 -0.58 -13.00 -5.92
N SER A 423 -1.65 -13.26 -5.18
CA SER A 423 -1.78 -12.94 -3.76
C SER A 423 -2.01 -14.22 -2.93
N GLY A 424 -1.68 -14.18 -1.64
CA GLY A 424 -1.88 -15.31 -0.73
C GLY A 424 -3.33 -15.62 -0.38
N ALA A 425 -4.28 -14.75 -0.76
CA ALA A 425 -5.72 -14.91 -0.59
C ALA A 425 -6.43 -14.65 -1.93
N PRO A 426 -7.59 -15.30 -2.19
CA PRO A 426 -8.29 -15.26 -3.48
C PRO A 426 -8.69 -13.85 -3.96
N TRP A 427 -9.00 -12.94 -3.03
CA TRP A 427 -9.33 -11.53 -3.30
C TRP A 427 -8.40 -10.56 -2.56
N GLY A 428 -7.14 -10.96 -2.35
CA GLY A 428 -6.14 -10.11 -1.70
C GLY A 428 -6.57 -9.61 -0.32
N SER A 429 -6.51 -8.30 -0.12
CA SER A 429 -6.91 -7.62 1.13
C SER A 429 -8.41 -7.32 1.14
N ALA A 430 -9.25 -8.36 1.20
CA ALA A 430 -10.71 -8.22 1.03
C ALA A 430 -11.37 -7.26 2.04
N SER A 431 -10.88 -7.20 3.28
CA SER A 431 -11.48 -6.40 4.36
C SER A 431 -11.44 -4.88 4.16
N ILE A 432 -10.64 -4.38 3.22
CA ILE A 432 -10.57 -2.95 2.88
C ILE A 432 -11.33 -2.59 1.58
N LEU A 433 -11.89 -3.58 0.87
CA LEU A 433 -12.78 -3.35 -0.28
C LEU A 433 -14.06 -2.55 0.06
N PRO A 434 -14.67 -2.66 1.27
CA PRO A 434 -15.83 -1.86 1.64
C PRO A 434 -15.62 -0.36 1.49
N ILE A 435 -14.38 0.14 1.63
CA ILE A 435 -14.06 1.57 1.50
C ILE A 435 -14.40 2.07 0.09
N SER A 436 -13.83 1.41 -0.93
CA SER A 436 -14.05 1.79 -2.33
C SER A 436 -15.48 1.53 -2.77
N TRP A 437 -16.10 0.44 -2.31
CA TRP A 437 -17.51 0.18 -2.56
C TRP A 437 -18.40 1.29 -1.99
N ALA A 438 -18.18 1.69 -0.73
CA ALA A 438 -18.97 2.74 -0.09
C ALA A 438 -18.81 4.08 -0.82
N TYR A 439 -17.57 4.44 -1.20
CA TYR A 439 -17.30 5.64 -2.01
C TYR A 439 -18.10 5.64 -3.31
N ILE A 440 -18.02 4.55 -4.09
CA ILE A 440 -18.71 4.44 -5.37
C ILE A 440 -20.24 4.52 -5.18
N LYS A 441 -20.79 3.76 -4.22
CA LYS A 441 -22.24 3.73 -3.97
C LYS A 441 -22.78 5.07 -3.46
N MET A 442 -22.06 5.78 -2.60
CA MET A 442 -22.49 7.09 -2.08
C MET A 442 -22.37 8.19 -3.13
N MET A 443 -21.30 8.19 -3.91
CA MET A 443 -21.08 9.20 -4.95
C MET A 443 -22.02 9.00 -6.13
N GLY A 444 -22.22 7.75 -6.54
CA GLY A 444 -22.88 7.38 -7.79
C GLY A 444 -22.22 8.01 -9.02
N ALA A 445 -22.77 7.75 -10.20
CA ALA A 445 -22.19 8.24 -11.46
C ALA A 445 -22.03 9.78 -11.50
N ARG A 446 -23.04 10.52 -10.99
CA ARG A 446 -23.01 12.00 -10.97
C ARG A 446 -21.94 12.54 -10.03
N GLY A 447 -21.83 11.99 -8.82
CA GLY A 447 -20.84 12.42 -7.84
C GLY A 447 -19.43 12.10 -8.31
N LEU A 448 -19.20 10.89 -8.83
CA LEU A 448 -17.90 10.49 -9.38
C LEU A 448 -17.46 11.39 -10.55
N THR A 449 -18.36 11.65 -11.50
CA THR A 449 -18.08 12.58 -12.62
C THR A 449 -17.79 14.00 -12.13
N HIS A 450 -18.52 14.46 -11.11
CA HIS A 450 -18.32 15.78 -10.52
C HIS A 450 -16.96 15.86 -9.81
N ALA A 451 -16.59 14.84 -9.03
CA ALA A 451 -15.29 14.73 -8.37
C ALA A 451 -14.16 14.90 -9.38
N THR A 452 -14.15 14.11 -10.47
CA THR A 452 -13.14 14.24 -11.53
C THR A 452 -13.08 15.65 -12.13
N LYS A 453 -14.23 16.32 -12.36
CA LYS A 453 -14.24 17.71 -12.85
C LYS A 453 -13.60 18.68 -11.84
N ILE A 454 -13.84 18.51 -10.55
CA ILE A 454 -13.21 19.33 -9.50
C ILE A 454 -11.72 19.02 -9.37
N THR A 455 -11.30 17.76 -9.50
CA THR A 455 -9.89 17.37 -9.56
C THR A 455 -9.16 18.15 -10.66
N LEU A 456 -9.70 18.17 -11.88
CA LEU A 456 -9.13 18.92 -13.01
C LEU A 456 -9.14 20.44 -12.77
N LEU A 457 -10.22 20.95 -12.17
CA LEU A 457 -10.36 22.37 -11.84
C LEU A 457 -9.31 22.83 -10.82
N ASN A 458 -9.16 22.10 -9.72
CA ASN A 458 -8.26 22.44 -8.62
C ASN A 458 -6.80 22.47 -9.10
N ALA A 459 -6.38 21.48 -9.90
CA ALA A 459 -5.04 21.46 -10.47
C ALA A 459 -4.78 22.67 -11.38
N ASN A 460 -5.72 22.96 -12.29
CA ASN A 460 -5.60 24.11 -13.19
C ASN A 460 -5.72 25.46 -12.46
N TYR A 461 -6.42 25.53 -11.33
CA TYR A 461 -6.50 26.71 -10.47
C TYR A 461 -5.12 27.02 -9.86
N ILE A 462 -4.49 26.04 -9.23
CA ILE A 462 -3.14 26.20 -8.66
C ILE A 462 -2.15 26.54 -9.77
N LEU A 463 -2.17 25.81 -10.89
CA LEU A 463 -1.32 26.09 -12.06
C LEU A 463 -1.45 27.56 -12.49
N SER A 464 -2.67 28.06 -12.62
CA SER A 464 -2.93 29.45 -13.05
C SER A 464 -2.40 30.47 -12.04
N ARG A 465 -2.52 30.20 -10.74
CA ARG A 465 -1.99 31.05 -9.67
C ARG A 465 -0.47 31.07 -9.60
N LEU A 466 0.19 29.96 -9.90
CA LEU A 466 1.64 29.81 -9.80
C LEU A 466 2.41 30.16 -11.08
N ARG A 467 1.76 30.09 -12.25
CA ARG A 467 2.37 30.37 -13.56
C ARG A 467 3.14 31.72 -13.64
N PRO A 468 2.72 32.83 -13.00
CA PRO A 468 3.51 34.06 -13.00
C PRO A 468 4.82 33.99 -12.20
N HIS A 469 4.97 32.99 -11.33
CA HIS A 469 6.04 32.88 -10.34
C HIS A 469 7.01 31.74 -10.66
N TYR A 470 6.50 30.66 -11.23
CA TYR A 470 7.23 29.43 -11.55
C TYR A 470 6.95 29.02 -13.00
N PRO A 471 7.97 28.54 -13.74
CA PRO A 471 7.73 27.91 -15.03
C PRO A 471 6.97 26.59 -14.83
N ILE A 472 5.93 26.39 -15.65
CA ILE A 472 5.20 25.13 -15.73
C ILE A 472 5.84 24.29 -16.84
N LEU A 473 6.23 23.06 -16.54
CA LEU A 473 7.06 22.28 -17.45
C LEU A 473 6.30 21.78 -18.69
N TYR A 474 5.10 21.24 -18.50
CA TYR A 474 4.26 20.69 -19.57
C TYR A 474 2.81 21.15 -19.41
N THR A 475 2.18 21.48 -20.54
CA THR A 475 0.74 21.75 -20.66
C THR A 475 0.27 21.36 -22.05
N ASN A 476 -1.04 21.16 -22.22
CA ASN A 476 -1.63 21.03 -23.56
C ASN A 476 -1.62 22.37 -24.33
N ASP A 477 -2.09 22.34 -25.58
CA ASP A 477 -2.15 23.51 -26.48
C ASP A 477 -2.99 24.67 -25.95
N ASN A 478 -3.90 24.40 -25.00
CA ASN A 478 -4.71 25.42 -24.32
C ASN A 478 -4.07 25.94 -23.02
N GLY A 479 -2.82 25.55 -22.75
CA GLY A 479 -2.10 25.92 -21.53
C GLY A 479 -2.67 25.32 -20.25
N ARG A 480 -3.31 24.15 -20.34
CA ARG A 480 -3.95 23.44 -19.22
C ARG A 480 -3.25 22.11 -18.92
N CYS A 481 -3.37 21.67 -17.67
CA CYS A 481 -2.98 20.34 -17.22
C CYS A 481 -4.22 19.44 -16.99
N ALA A 482 -3.99 18.18 -16.65
CA ALA A 482 -5.01 17.23 -16.21
C ALA A 482 -5.30 17.43 -14.69
N HIS A 483 -5.11 16.38 -13.88
CA HIS A 483 -5.28 16.40 -12.42
C HIS A 483 -4.02 16.83 -11.66
N GLU A 484 -2.88 16.90 -12.35
CA GLU A 484 -1.59 17.24 -11.78
C GLU A 484 -0.73 18.02 -12.78
N PHE A 485 0.32 18.68 -12.30
CA PHE A 485 1.28 19.39 -13.16
C PHE A 485 2.64 19.52 -12.48
N ILE A 486 3.67 19.85 -13.28
CA ILE A 486 5.06 19.94 -12.82
C ILE A 486 5.53 21.41 -12.79
N LEU A 487 6.02 21.84 -11.62
CA LEU A 487 6.78 23.07 -11.46
C LEU A 487 8.25 22.82 -11.78
N ASP A 488 8.81 23.60 -12.70
CA ASP A 488 10.21 23.53 -13.06
C ASP A 488 11.08 24.38 -12.11
N ILE A 489 11.78 23.71 -11.20
CA ILE A 489 12.65 24.33 -10.20
C ILE A 489 14.10 24.43 -10.70
N ARG A 490 14.44 23.75 -11.81
CA ARG A 490 15.83 23.46 -12.20
C ARG A 490 16.70 24.71 -12.37
N LYS A 491 16.13 25.79 -12.92
CA LYS A 491 16.86 27.05 -13.17
C LYS A 491 17.32 27.74 -11.88
N PHE A 492 16.66 27.52 -10.75
CA PHE A 492 17.02 28.16 -9.49
C PHE A 492 18.35 27.64 -8.91
N LYS A 493 18.83 26.48 -9.38
CA LYS A 493 20.18 26.00 -9.04
C LYS A 493 21.25 26.94 -9.57
N GLU A 494 21.10 27.40 -10.82
CA GLU A 494 22.05 28.30 -11.46
C GLU A 494 21.91 29.73 -10.90
N THR A 495 20.68 30.22 -10.74
CA THR A 495 20.43 31.62 -10.34
C THR A 495 20.63 31.87 -8.85
N ALA A 496 20.19 30.94 -7.99
CA ALA A 496 20.14 31.11 -6.54
C ALA A 496 20.86 30.01 -5.75
N GLY A 497 21.36 28.96 -6.41
CA GLY A 497 21.87 27.77 -5.71
C GLY A 497 20.77 26.93 -5.05
N ILE A 498 19.50 27.13 -5.42
CA ILE A 498 18.33 26.49 -4.79
C ILE A 498 17.87 25.29 -5.62
N GLU A 499 17.59 24.18 -4.94
CA GLU A 499 17.12 22.92 -5.54
C GLU A 499 15.71 22.56 -5.06
N ALA A 500 15.07 21.58 -5.70
CA ALA A 500 13.72 21.12 -5.34
C ALA A 500 13.63 20.65 -3.89
N ILE A 501 14.70 20.06 -3.35
CA ILE A 501 14.78 19.64 -1.94
C ILE A 501 14.70 20.84 -0.99
N ASP A 502 15.29 21.99 -1.34
CA ASP A 502 15.24 23.19 -0.51
C ASP A 502 13.81 23.74 -0.40
N VAL A 503 13.11 23.79 -1.54
CA VAL A 503 11.69 24.18 -1.58
C VAL A 503 10.84 23.17 -0.81
N ALA A 504 11.09 21.87 -0.99
CA ALA A 504 10.37 20.80 -0.30
C ALA A 504 10.53 20.86 1.23
N LYS A 505 11.75 21.07 1.73
CA LYS A 505 11.99 21.23 3.17
C LYS A 505 11.42 22.55 3.67
N ARG A 506 11.52 23.63 2.90
CA ARG A 506 10.97 24.93 3.29
C ARG A 506 9.45 24.91 3.43
N LEU A 507 8.73 24.17 2.58
CA LEU A 507 7.28 23.99 2.70
C LEU A 507 6.84 23.42 4.07
N GLN A 508 7.70 22.65 4.74
CA GLN A 508 7.41 22.15 6.09
C GLN A 508 7.29 23.29 7.10
N ASP A 509 8.09 24.35 6.96
CA ASP A 509 7.98 25.55 7.80
C ASP A 509 6.67 26.31 7.52
N TYR A 510 6.11 26.16 6.31
CA TYR A 510 4.81 26.69 5.92
C TYR A 510 3.64 25.75 6.30
N GLY A 511 3.90 24.65 7.01
CA GLY A 511 2.88 23.72 7.47
C GLY A 511 2.34 22.78 6.37
N PHE A 512 3.13 22.51 5.34
CA PHE A 512 2.77 21.62 4.25
C PHE A 512 3.76 20.47 4.09
N HIS A 513 3.25 19.29 3.75
CA HIS A 513 4.08 18.25 3.13
C HIS A 513 4.46 18.71 1.71
N ALA A 514 5.66 18.38 1.27
CA ALA A 514 6.10 18.70 -0.09
C ALA A 514 5.28 17.92 -1.14
N PRO A 515 5.09 18.47 -2.35
CA PRO A 515 4.65 17.70 -3.51
C PRO A 515 5.64 16.60 -3.87
N THR A 516 5.29 15.78 -4.85
CA THR A 516 6.18 14.71 -5.35
C THR A 516 7.45 15.34 -5.92
N MET A 517 8.60 14.88 -5.46
CA MET A 517 9.89 15.53 -5.71
C MET A 517 10.73 14.72 -6.69
N SER A 518 11.33 15.40 -7.67
CA SER A 518 12.32 14.85 -8.61
C SER A 518 11.85 13.67 -9.46
N TRP A 519 10.54 13.47 -9.58
CA TRP A 519 9.92 12.50 -10.48
C TRP A 519 8.63 13.08 -11.06
N PRO A 520 8.31 12.86 -12.35
CA PRO A 520 9.09 12.09 -13.34
C PRO A 520 10.32 12.83 -13.91
N VAL A 521 10.49 14.11 -13.60
CA VAL A 521 11.65 14.91 -14.03
C VAL A 521 12.51 15.28 -12.83
N ALA A 522 13.81 14.97 -12.90
CA ALA A 522 14.75 15.27 -11.83
C ALA A 522 14.77 16.76 -11.47
N ASN A 523 14.85 17.06 -10.17
CA ASN A 523 14.90 18.42 -9.63
C ASN A 523 13.70 19.30 -10.02
N THR A 524 12.49 18.70 -10.02
CA THR A 524 11.20 19.39 -10.21
C THR A 524 10.23 19.00 -9.08
N LEU A 525 9.07 19.65 -9.02
CA LEU A 525 7.99 19.32 -8.08
C LEU A 525 6.69 19.05 -8.84
N MET A 526 6.05 17.90 -8.59
CA MET A 526 4.78 17.53 -9.20
C MET A 526 3.63 17.61 -8.19
N ILE A 527 2.63 18.41 -8.54
CA ILE A 527 1.54 18.85 -7.64
C ILE A 527 0.21 18.25 -8.10
N GLU A 528 -0.47 17.54 -7.19
CA GLU A 528 -1.83 17.03 -7.37
C GLU A 528 -2.68 17.39 -6.13
N PRO A 529 -3.64 18.32 -6.23
CA PRO A 529 -4.43 18.76 -5.08
C PRO A 529 -5.65 17.89 -4.77
N THR A 530 -6.11 17.08 -5.72
CA THR A 530 -7.39 16.35 -5.66
C THR A 530 -8.64 17.24 -5.56
N GLU A 531 -9.81 16.62 -5.58
CA GLU A 531 -11.12 17.27 -5.45
C GLU A 531 -11.54 17.54 -3.99
N SER A 532 -10.86 16.95 -3.02
CA SER A 532 -11.28 17.01 -1.61
C SER A 532 -10.85 18.29 -0.89
N GLU A 533 -9.91 19.02 -1.48
CA GLU A 533 -9.33 20.20 -0.87
C GLU A 533 -10.13 21.47 -1.19
N SER A 534 -10.37 22.28 -0.17
CA SER A 534 -11.12 23.52 -0.31
C SER A 534 -10.28 24.60 -0.99
N LYS A 535 -10.93 25.58 -1.62
CA LYS A 535 -10.23 26.69 -2.28
C LYS A 535 -9.29 27.43 -1.34
N GLU A 536 -9.68 27.59 -0.07
CA GLU A 536 -8.87 28.23 0.97
C GLU A 536 -7.57 27.47 1.23
N GLU A 537 -7.59 26.14 1.22
CA GLU A 537 -6.39 25.31 1.35
C GLU A 537 -5.50 25.42 0.11
N LEU A 538 -6.10 25.41 -1.09
CA LEU A 538 -5.36 25.63 -2.34
C LEU A 538 -4.67 27.01 -2.34
N ASP A 539 -5.36 28.05 -1.86
CA ASP A 539 -4.82 29.40 -1.75
C ASP A 539 -3.67 29.47 -0.74
N ARG A 540 -3.81 28.87 0.44
CA ARG A 540 -2.71 28.78 1.42
C ARG A 540 -1.47 28.14 0.83
N PHE A 541 -1.63 27.04 0.08
CA PHE A 541 -0.52 26.36 -0.57
C PHE A 541 0.11 27.22 -1.68
N CYS A 542 -0.71 27.88 -2.50
CA CYS A 542 -0.22 28.82 -3.51
C CYS A 542 0.56 29.98 -2.89
N ASP A 543 0.02 30.57 -1.82
CA ASP A 543 0.63 31.71 -1.15
C ASP A 543 1.95 31.31 -0.44
N ALA A 544 2.04 30.09 0.09
CA ALA A 544 3.29 29.52 0.60
C ALA A 544 4.36 29.44 -0.50
N LEU A 545 4.04 28.85 -1.66
CA LEU A 545 4.96 28.78 -2.78
C LEU A 545 5.31 30.17 -3.32
N ILE A 546 4.37 31.10 -3.42
CA ILE A 546 4.64 32.48 -3.87
C ILE A 546 5.56 33.20 -2.87
N SER A 547 5.40 32.95 -1.58
CA SER A 547 6.31 33.46 -0.54
C SER A 547 7.71 32.87 -0.69
N ILE A 548 7.82 31.55 -0.89
CA ILE A 548 9.09 30.87 -1.19
C ILE A 548 9.74 31.43 -2.46
N ARG A 549 8.97 31.75 -3.50
CA ARG A 549 9.51 32.39 -4.71
C ARG A 549 10.20 33.73 -4.39
N LYS A 550 9.62 34.52 -3.48
CA LYS A 550 10.22 35.78 -3.01
C LYS A 550 11.50 35.53 -2.22
N GLU A 551 11.52 34.49 -1.37
CA GLU A 551 12.75 34.07 -0.67
C GLU A 551 13.87 33.72 -1.66
N ILE A 552 13.54 32.99 -2.75
CA ILE A 552 14.47 32.71 -3.85
C ILE A 552 14.94 34.01 -4.51
N THR A 553 14.02 34.94 -4.82
CA THR A 553 14.38 36.25 -5.42
C THR A 553 15.37 37.03 -4.56
N LEU A 554 15.23 37.01 -3.23
CA LEU A 554 16.17 37.69 -2.33
C LEU A 554 17.60 37.13 -2.46
N VAL A 555 17.75 35.83 -2.72
CA VAL A 555 19.05 35.20 -2.98
C VAL A 555 19.56 35.57 -4.39
N GLU A 556 18.69 35.56 -5.41
CA GLU A 556 19.02 35.98 -6.78
C GLU A 556 19.51 37.45 -6.83
N GLU A 557 18.92 38.32 -6.03
CA GLU A 557 19.27 39.75 -5.90
C GLU A 557 20.45 40.02 -4.96
N GLY A 558 21.02 39.00 -4.30
CA GLY A 558 22.13 39.14 -3.36
C GLY A 558 21.77 39.79 -2.01
N LYS A 559 20.46 39.89 -1.68
CA LYS A 559 19.97 40.39 -0.38
C LYS A 559 20.00 39.34 0.72
N GLN A 560 20.10 38.06 0.34
CA GLN A 560 20.35 36.92 1.22
C GLN A 560 21.53 36.11 0.64
N PRO A 561 22.36 35.48 1.48
CA PRO A 561 23.47 34.67 0.99
C PRO A 561 22.98 33.41 0.28
N LYS A 562 23.81 32.84 -0.60
CA LYS A 562 23.48 31.58 -1.30
C LYS A 562 23.44 30.38 -0.36
N ASP A 563 24.33 30.37 0.64
CA ASP A 563 24.40 29.37 1.70
C ASP A 563 23.93 29.97 3.02
N GLY A 564 23.44 29.13 3.93
CA GLY A 564 23.00 29.56 5.26
C GLY A 564 21.74 30.46 5.26
N ASN A 565 21.05 30.61 4.13
CA ASN A 565 19.74 31.28 4.06
C ASN A 565 18.60 30.38 4.55
N VAL A 566 17.40 30.95 4.65
CA VAL A 566 16.24 30.25 5.21
C VAL A 566 15.80 29.00 4.42
N LEU A 567 16.07 28.94 3.10
CA LEU A 567 15.74 27.78 2.26
C LEU A 567 16.74 26.63 2.49
N LYS A 568 18.03 26.95 2.57
CA LYS A 568 19.10 25.97 2.83
C LYS A 568 19.05 25.39 4.23
N MET A 569 18.64 26.20 5.21
CA MET A 569 18.57 25.78 6.61
C MET A 569 17.23 25.12 6.99
N ALA A 570 16.25 25.10 6.08
CA ALA A 570 14.98 24.42 6.31
C ALA A 570 15.15 22.88 6.34
N PRO A 571 14.36 22.16 7.15
CA PRO A 571 13.28 22.65 8.00
C PRO A 571 13.76 23.12 9.39
N HIS A 572 13.00 24.02 10.01
CA HIS A 572 13.35 24.59 11.31
C HIS A 572 12.56 23.91 12.44
N SER A 573 13.23 22.98 13.14
CA SER A 573 12.64 22.27 14.27
C SER A 573 12.51 23.16 15.52
N VAL A 574 11.66 22.77 16.48
CA VAL A 574 11.55 23.46 17.78
C VAL A 574 12.91 23.52 18.48
N LYS A 575 13.67 22.42 18.46
CA LYS A 575 15.01 22.37 19.06
C LYS A 575 15.94 23.38 18.39
N ASP A 576 15.95 23.43 17.06
CA ASP A 576 16.77 24.38 16.29
C ASP A 576 16.50 25.84 16.71
N ILE A 577 15.23 26.22 16.80
CA ILE A 577 14.83 27.59 17.15
C ILE A 577 15.24 27.99 18.56
N VAL A 578 15.16 27.04 19.51
CA VAL A 578 15.40 27.29 20.93
C VAL A 578 16.90 27.26 21.26
N THR A 579 17.67 26.34 20.67
CA THR A 579 19.03 26.05 21.13
C THR A 579 20.14 26.59 20.24
N SER A 580 19.86 26.93 18.97
CA SER A 580 20.92 27.39 18.07
C SER A 580 21.38 28.83 18.37
N ASP A 581 22.62 29.14 18.00
CA ASP A 581 23.14 30.50 17.96
C ASP A 581 22.50 31.29 16.82
N TRP A 582 21.28 31.77 17.08
CA TRP A 582 20.44 32.38 16.06
C TRP A 582 20.99 33.72 15.56
N GLU A 583 21.77 34.43 16.38
CA GLU A 583 22.34 35.74 16.01
C GLU A 583 23.34 35.64 14.84
N SER A 584 23.87 34.44 14.59
CA SER A 584 24.72 34.15 13.44
C SER A 584 23.96 34.02 12.11
N ARG A 585 22.61 33.93 12.13
CA ARG A 585 21.79 33.71 10.93
C ARG A 585 21.35 35.03 10.29
N PRO A 586 21.30 35.10 8.94
CA PRO A 586 20.92 36.34 8.22
C PRO A 586 19.40 36.58 8.17
N TYR A 587 18.62 35.89 8.99
CA TYR A 587 17.15 35.97 9.05
C TYR A 587 16.62 35.71 10.46
N THR A 588 15.40 36.17 10.73
CA THR A 588 14.79 36.09 12.07
C THR A 588 14.12 34.74 12.34
N ARG A 589 13.95 34.41 13.63
CA ARG A 589 13.13 33.25 14.07
C ARG A 589 11.71 33.29 13.51
N GLU A 590 11.13 34.50 13.41
CA GLU A 590 9.81 34.68 12.81
C GLU A 590 9.80 34.34 11.32
N THR A 591 10.82 34.76 10.56
CA THR A 591 10.97 34.39 9.14
C THR A 591 11.09 32.87 8.99
N ALA A 592 11.83 32.22 9.87
CA ALA A 592 11.99 30.77 9.85
C ALA A 592 10.68 30.03 10.18
N ALA A 593 10.02 30.37 11.29
CA ALA A 593 8.93 29.56 11.83
C ALA A 593 7.51 30.03 11.45
N TYR A 594 7.32 31.32 11.21
CA TYR A 594 6.01 31.94 10.97
C TYR A 594 6.02 32.88 9.75
N PRO A 595 6.47 32.42 8.56
CA PRO A 595 6.59 33.27 7.37
C PRO A 595 5.25 33.83 6.86
N LEU A 596 4.11 33.24 7.23
CA LEU A 596 2.76 33.71 6.90
C LEU A 596 1.87 33.74 8.14
N ALA A 597 0.89 34.64 8.14
CA ALA A 597 0.07 34.95 9.31
C ALA A 597 -0.73 33.75 9.85
N TYR A 598 -1.23 32.86 8.99
CA TYR A 598 -2.03 31.70 9.41
C TYR A 598 -1.25 30.73 10.32
N LEU A 599 0.08 30.73 10.24
CA LEU A 599 0.93 29.86 11.07
C LEU A 599 0.94 30.28 12.54
N LYS A 600 0.54 31.52 12.86
CA LYS A 600 0.41 32.00 14.23
C LYS A 600 -0.82 31.42 14.94
N GLU A 601 -1.80 30.94 14.18
CA GLU A 601 -2.98 30.27 14.72
C GLU A 601 -2.75 28.76 14.86
N LYS A 602 -2.23 28.10 13.81
CA LYS A 602 -1.96 26.66 13.79
C LYS A 602 -0.58 26.39 13.19
N LYS A 603 0.30 25.77 13.98
CA LYS A 603 1.66 25.38 13.56
C LYS A 603 1.86 23.88 13.74
N PHE A 604 2.26 23.22 12.66
CA PHE A 604 2.85 21.88 12.72
C PHE A 604 4.38 22.02 12.76
N TRP A 605 5.04 21.30 13.67
CA TRP A 605 6.47 21.45 13.91
C TRP A 605 7.26 20.29 13.29
N PRO A 606 8.24 20.57 12.40
CA PRO A 606 9.26 19.60 12.07
C PRO A 606 9.96 19.14 13.35
N THR A 607 10.05 17.82 13.55
CA THR A 607 10.60 17.26 14.80
C THR A 607 12.12 17.11 14.77
N VAL A 608 12.71 17.14 13.57
CA VAL A 608 14.15 17.11 13.31
C VAL A 608 14.50 18.14 12.24
N THR A 609 15.78 18.50 12.14
CA THR A 609 16.32 19.30 11.03
C THR A 609 16.48 18.45 9.77
N ARG A 610 17.10 19.02 8.73
CA ARG A 610 17.35 18.31 7.46
C ARG A 610 18.13 17.01 7.71
N LEU A 611 17.70 15.94 7.06
CA LEU A 611 18.36 14.65 7.10
C LEU A 611 19.60 14.65 6.20
N ASP A 612 20.63 13.93 6.61
CA ASP A 612 21.78 13.58 5.78
C ASP A 612 21.54 12.19 5.15
N ASP A 613 21.05 12.20 3.92
CA ASP A 613 20.69 10.97 3.20
C ASP A 613 21.94 10.09 2.96
N ALA A 614 23.08 10.71 2.60
CA ALA A 614 24.31 9.98 2.28
C ALA A 614 24.93 9.33 3.53
N TYR A 615 24.91 10.02 4.67
CA TYR A 615 25.42 9.44 5.93
C TYR A 615 24.66 8.18 6.32
N GLY A 616 23.32 8.18 6.19
CA GLY A 616 22.49 7.01 6.51
C GLY A 616 22.84 5.79 5.66
N ASP A 617 23.06 5.97 4.36
CA ASP A 617 23.45 4.89 3.44
C ASP A 617 24.87 4.37 3.72
N MET A 618 25.80 5.28 4.07
CA MET A 618 27.17 4.90 4.42
C MET A 618 27.30 4.26 5.80
N ASN A 619 26.35 4.52 6.71
CA ASN A 619 26.35 4.07 8.10
C ASN A 619 25.01 3.37 8.41
N LEU A 620 24.80 2.20 7.80
CA LEU A 620 23.51 1.53 7.81
C LEU A 620 23.15 0.94 9.19
N PHE A 621 22.16 1.55 9.86
CA PHE A 621 21.56 1.05 11.10
C PHE A 621 20.05 0.79 10.91
N CYS A 622 19.67 -0.47 10.69
CA CYS A 622 18.27 -0.86 10.41
C CYS A 622 17.52 -1.45 11.62
N THR A 623 18.03 -1.26 12.83
CA THR A 623 17.37 -1.66 14.10
C THR A 623 17.35 -0.48 15.07
N CYS A 624 16.54 -0.54 16.12
CA CYS A 624 16.61 0.46 17.19
C CYS A 624 18.03 0.55 17.75
N ALA A 625 18.64 1.74 17.69
CA ALA A 625 19.99 1.96 18.21
C ALA A 625 20.04 1.70 19.74
N PRO A 626 21.17 1.22 20.30
CA PRO A 626 21.30 0.99 21.73
C PRO A 626 21.00 2.27 22.54
N ALA A 627 20.27 2.19 23.64
CA ALA A 627 19.93 3.36 24.45
C ALA A 627 21.16 4.16 24.95
N GLU A 628 22.30 3.48 25.16
CA GLU A 628 23.57 4.08 25.59
C GLU A 628 24.26 4.92 24.49
N THR A 629 23.90 4.76 23.20
CA THR A 629 24.48 5.57 22.12
C THR A 629 24.00 7.02 22.10
N PHE A 630 22.99 7.38 22.90
CA PHE A 630 22.41 8.72 22.91
C PHE A 630 23.07 9.70 23.90
N GLU A 631 23.95 9.25 24.79
CA GLU A 631 24.64 10.16 25.73
C GLU A 631 25.65 11.06 25.01
N ASP A 632 26.26 10.61 23.90
CA ASP A 632 27.26 11.37 23.15
C ASP A 632 26.86 11.74 21.70
N MET A 633 25.70 11.27 21.20
CA MET A 633 25.25 11.52 19.81
C MET A 633 23.91 12.24 19.71
N THR A 634 23.64 13.23 20.56
CA THR A 634 22.50 14.15 20.33
C THR A 634 22.89 15.61 20.53
N GLY A 635 22.49 16.48 19.58
CA GLY A 635 22.90 17.89 19.58
C GLY A 635 24.28 18.09 18.96
N ALA A 636 24.96 19.21 19.27
CA ALA A 636 26.15 19.74 18.58
C ALA A 636 27.36 18.79 18.37
N ALA A 637 27.31 17.56 18.87
CA ALA A 637 28.29 16.49 18.64
C ALA A 637 27.92 15.51 17.50
N ALA A 638 26.68 15.53 16.99
CA ALA A 638 26.40 14.98 15.67
C ALA A 638 27.17 15.85 14.65
N PRO A 639 27.87 15.26 13.66
CA PRO A 639 28.56 16.05 12.64
C PRO A 639 27.56 17.09 12.12
N MET A 640 27.98 18.36 12.19
CA MET A 640 27.19 19.49 11.72
C MET A 640 26.52 19.09 10.41
N PRO A 641 25.19 19.25 10.26
CA PRO A 641 24.56 19.07 8.96
C PRO A 641 25.31 19.99 8.00
N THR A 642 25.96 19.41 6.99
CA THR A 642 26.62 20.17 5.92
C THR A 642 25.61 20.99 5.15
#